data_AF-A0A8H4WHR2-F1
#
_entry.id   AF-A0A8H4WHR2-F1
#
_cell.length_a   1.000
_cell.length_b   1.000
_cell.length_c   1.000
_cell.angle_alpha   90.00
_cell.angle_beta   90.00
_cell.angle_gamma   90.00
#
_symmetry.space_group_name_H-M   'P 1'
#
loop_
_entity.id
_entity.type
_entity.pdbx_description
1 polymer ?
#
loop_
_entity_poly.entity_id
_entity_poly.type
_entity_poly.pdbx_seq_one_letter_code
_entity_poly.pdbx_strand_id
1 'polypeptide(L)'
;MYSHLEAEGTSVTIAHCKAQNLPVVDRILEPQTIAHFLEFAFGKPLPNGNQPNIERLSTEEATFIQHDQNFPPDTNGEPIMVSVMARIGSERDSTRLCMVWQEKGLDRPEHFDFACQHLSAVVAVFQYFNEPTVRLYLRDTFNYIYDHWTELDAVLNKRRAEQDKKPVSVAGLWTKYMTAHFEMMTERAHRWVTVHVNTLRAPLLQALLEYRPPGGDGGPLAQPDAVQWKITDSLHMLTEITANADFTIMIPMNGYKGYWADAPRAGPAALHAANLLTRSKAYHERLRLLTREAISFNAPAWRGQNKLRKEVRGAPLEPVPREPWIAGCASNMESGKKEGKDEKYGLAVYRLAYGQTESEWTEFVRKVEAHVSDWGKGQTGSSAIKEHLKLHWLDGKELGIPEGDVDASKQHFKNTMKGSDEWPKLEDGAFLVVDSASFASYTTKSYSPVTSRLNPGDFTGFLLAVDPDFDPEEGSTRPDESPGYSGQMRILGSLVWSDLYSLLASQTSDLEDHWPLASEHPNMVYVGPTVPWQRFIWQKHSEMRWNILRAVIDHLKLNPGIPVTTQPPQAQDTSTTTSITAATSTAVPSVPSVREIQPPQAQATSAITSPTVAVSTAAPVTPSVPSSAPAAEQDPISDASVPSSTPPAEEAPVNDPLRTFMLTEFQRYLRHRGHPRRAAMVDELLRLQPGEEPDAGRLRQLVDDENQRQEQRRRDGPGEDEEDLGEYRPDCPLQ
;
A
#
# COMPACT_ATOMS: atom_id res chain seq x y z
N MET A 1 3.45 29.24 -6.93
CA MET A 1 4.82 28.86 -7.35
C MET A 1 4.92 27.33 -7.53
N TYR A 2 3.83 26.66 -7.93
CA TYR A 2 3.78 25.24 -8.33
C TYR A 2 2.88 25.04 -9.56
N SER A 3 2.88 26.02 -10.49
CA SER A 3 2.15 25.93 -11.76
C SER A 3 3.00 25.31 -12.88
N HIS A 4 4.11 24.64 -12.54
CA HIS A 4 5.07 24.06 -13.48
C HIS A 4 5.33 22.57 -13.19
N LEU A 5 4.57 21.96 -12.29
CA LEU A 5 4.36 20.51 -12.32
C LEU A 5 3.14 20.25 -13.22
N GLU A 6 3.27 20.55 -14.51
CA GLU A 6 2.60 19.72 -15.51
C GLU A 6 3.24 18.35 -15.38
N ALA A 7 2.79 17.57 -14.40
CA ALA A 7 3.02 16.14 -14.41
C ALA A 7 2.28 15.65 -15.67
N GLU A 8 3.02 15.49 -16.78
CA GLU A 8 2.65 14.48 -17.76
C GLU A 8 2.21 13.26 -16.96
N GLY A 9 0.95 12.84 -17.14
CA GLY A 9 0.37 11.77 -16.35
C GLY A 9 1.33 10.58 -16.23
N THR A 10 1.21 9.81 -15.16
CA THR A 10 1.87 8.50 -15.09
C THR A 10 1.66 7.72 -16.40
N SER A 11 2.58 6.83 -16.77
CA SER A 11 2.40 5.95 -17.95
C SER A 11 0.99 5.32 -17.99
N VAL A 12 0.46 4.97 -16.81
CA VAL A 12 -0.93 4.54 -16.59
C VAL A 12 -1.93 5.63 -16.96
N THR A 13 -1.85 6.85 -16.41
CA THR A 13 -2.80 7.93 -16.72
C THR A 13 -2.66 8.50 -18.14
N ILE A 14 -1.50 8.42 -18.80
CA ILE A 14 -1.35 8.79 -20.21
C ILE A 14 -1.93 7.71 -21.13
N ALA A 15 -1.68 6.43 -20.86
CA ALA A 15 -2.33 5.33 -21.57
C ALA A 15 -3.85 5.40 -21.36
N HIS A 16 -4.29 5.69 -20.13
CA HIS A 16 -5.68 5.93 -19.74
C HIS A 16 -6.33 7.07 -20.52
N CYS A 17 -5.72 8.26 -20.52
CA CYS A 17 -6.21 9.42 -21.25
C CYS A 17 -6.21 9.20 -22.78
N LYS A 18 -5.24 8.43 -23.32
CA LYS A 18 -5.19 8.06 -24.74
C LYS A 18 -6.21 6.96 -25.11
N ALA A 19 -6.57 6.11 -24.15
CA ALA A 19 -7.54 5.03 -24.31
C ALA A 19 -8.99 5.49 -24.19
N GLN A 20 -9.27 6.75 -23.83
CA GLN A 20 -10.64 7.30 -23.71
C GLN A 20 -11.48 7.28 -25.00
N ASN A 21 -10.92 6.87 -26.15
CA ASN A 21 -11.68 6.59 -27.38
C ASN A 21 -12.21 5.14 -27.46
N LEU A 22 -11.92 4.29 -26.47
CA LEU A 22 -12.46 2.93 -26.38
C LEU A 22 -13.73 2.94 -25.51
N PRO A 23 -14.81 2.22 -25.90
CA PRO A 23 -16.07 2.19 -25.15
C PRO A 23 -16.01 1.57 -23.74
N VAL A 24 -14.85 1.05 -23.31
CA VAL A 24 -14.68 0.18 -22.13
C VAL A 24 -13.36 0.48 -21.41
N VAL A 25 -13.18 1.67 -20.82
CA VAL A 25 -11.90 1.95 -20.11
C VAL A 25 -12.07 2.44 -18.67
N ASP A 26 -13.29 2.62 -18.16
CA ASP A 26 -13.45 3.12 -16.81
C ASP A 26 -14.50 2.37 -16.02
N ARG A 27 -14.02 1.41 -15.24
CA ARG A 27 -14.84 0.58 -14.36
C ARG A 27 -14.98 1.28 -13.03
N ILE A 28 -15.98 2.14 -12.97
CA ILE A 28 -16.15 2.98 -11.80
C ILE A 28 -16.88 2.21 -10.67
N LEU A 29 -17.50 1.07 -10.98
CA LEU A 29 -18.12 0.14 -10.04
C LEU A 29 -17.48 -1.25 -10.16
N GLU A 30 -17.11 -1.82 -9.02
CA GLU A 30 -16.55 -3.17 -8.94
C GLU A 30 -17.64 -4.23 -9.21
N PRO A 31 -17.32 -5.38 -9.85
CA PRO A 31 -18.26 -6.49 -10.01
C PRO A 31 -18.95 -6.91 -8.70
N GLN A 32 -18.22 -6.90 -7.60
CA GLN A 32 -18.70 -7.30 -6.28
C GLN A 32 -19.71 -6.30 -5.71
N THR A 33 -19.83 -5.10 -6.28
CA THR A 33 -20.87 -4.13 -5.92
C THR A 33 -22.26 -4.75 -6.04
N ILE A 34 -22.51 -5.60 -7.04
CA ILE A 34 -23.79 -6.29 -7.20
C ILE A 34 -23.98 -7.39 -6.17
N ALA A 35 -22.95 -8.19 -5.91
CA ALA A 35 -23.01 -9.22 -4.88
C ALA A 35 -23.35 -8.59 -3.52
N HIS A 36 -22.61 -7.56 -3.12
CA HIS A 36 -22.87 -6.80 -1.89
C HIS A 36 -24.24 -6.11 -1.87
N PHE A 37 -24.71 -5.59 -3.01
CA PHE A 37 -26.05 -5.07 -3.14
C PHE A 37 -27.12 -6.14 -2.88
N LEU A 38 -26.97 -7.32 -3.49
CA LEU A 38 -27.91 -8.43 -3.31
C LEU A 38 -27.91 -8.90 -1.87
N GLU A 39 -26.74 -9.03 -1.23
CA GLU A 39 -26.64 -9.33 0.20
C GLU A 39 -27.45 -8.34 1.06
N PHE A 40 -27.34 -7.04 0.77
CA PHE A 40 -28.16 -6.01 1.42
C PHE A 40 -29.66 -6.22 1.12
N ALA A 41 -30.00 -6.48 -0.14
CA ALA A 41 -31.38 -6.70 -0.58
C ALA A 41 -32.02 -7.92 0.10
N PHE A 42 -31.23 -8.92 0.51
CA PHE A 42 -31.67 -10.10 1.27
C PHE A 42 -31.54 -9.99 2.79
N GLY A 43 -31.23 -8.81 3.33
CA GLY A 43 -31.30 -8.56 4.77
C GLY A 43 -29.99 -8.12 5.44
N LYS A 44 -28.84 -8.15 4.75
CA LYS A 44 -27.62 -7.58 5.34
C LYS A 44 -27.72 -6.06 5.51
N PRO A 45 -26.99 -5.43 6.45
CA PRO A 45 -26.99 -3.98 6.62
C PRO A 45 -26.48 -3.25 5.36
N LEU A 46 -26.79 -1.95 5.24
CA LEU A 46 -26.13 -1.08 4.27
C LEU A 46 -24.62 -0.95 4.58
N PRO A 47 -23.79 -0.55 3.60
CA PRO A 47 -22.36 -0.31 3.82
C PRO A 47 -22.04 0.67 4.96
N ASN A 48 -22.92 1.63 5.22
CA ASN A 48 -22.78 2.57 6.34
C ASN A 48 -23.28 2.02 7.69
N GLY A 49 -23.59 0.72 7.78
CA GLY A 49 -24.09 0.04 8.98
C GLY A 49 -25.59 0.22 9.22
N ASN A 50 -26.26 1.11 8.49
CA ASN A 50 -27.69 1.36 8.68
C ASN A 50 -28.52 0.17 8.21
N GLN A 51 -29.53 -0.20 9.00
CA GLN A 51 -30.56 -1.16 8.60
C GLN A 51 -31.87 -0.42 8.35
N PRO A 52 -32.15 0.00 7.11
CA PRO A 52 -33.39 0.67 6.82
C PRO A 52 -34.58 -0.27 7.03
N ASN A 53 -35.63 0.24 7.67
CA ASN A 53 -36.92 -0.43 7.79
C ASN A 53 -37.70 -0.28 6.48
N ILE A 54 -37.32 -1.10 5.49
CA ILE A 54 -37.92 -1.17 4.17
C ILE A 54 -38.16 -2.63 3.80
N GLU A 55 -39.16 -2.88 2.96
CA GLU A 55 -39.43 -4.20 2.42
C GLU A 55 -38.21 -4.69 1.62
N ARG A 56 -37.85 -5.96 1.82
CA ARG A 56 -36.64 -6.59 1.26
C ARG A 56 -36.98 -7.87 0.52
N LEU A 57 -36.01 -8.41 -0.20
CA LEU A 57 -36.12 -9.71 -0.83
C LEU A 57 -36.07 -10.81 0.23
N SER A 58 -36.88 -11.84 0.04
CA SER A 58 -36.89 -13.06 0.83
C SER A 58 -35.89 -14.08 0.27
N THR A 59 -35.39 -14.98 1.10
CA THR A 59 -34.45 -16.03 0.69
C THR A 59 -35.01 -16.94 -0.40
N GLU A 60 -36.33 -17.18 -0.42
CA GLU A 60 -36.96 -17.98 -1.46
C GLU A 60 -36.89 -17.29 -2.84
N GLU A 61 -36.90 -15.96 -2.87
CA GLU A 61 -36.81 -15.18 -4.10
C GLU A 61 -35.39 -15.18 -4.69
N ALA A 62 -34.36 -15.51 -3.90
CA ALA A 62 -32.99 -15.68 -4.41
C ALA A 62 -32.91 -16.82 -5.45
N THR A 63 -33.58 -17.95 -5.16
CA THR A 63 -33.62 -19.09 -6.09
C THR A 63 -34.28 -18.72 -7.41
N PHE A 64 -35.31 -17.87 -7.36
CA PHE A 64 -36.03 -17.38 -8.52
C PHE A 64 -35.16 -16.49 -9.41
N ILE A 65 -34.36 -15.60 -8.82
CA ILE A 65 -33.43 -14.74 -9.56
C ILE A 65 -32.30 -15.54 -10.22
N GLN A 66 -31.89 -16.66 -9.60
CA GLN A 66 -30.79 -17.49 -10.11
C GLN A 66 -31.20 -18.52 -11.19
N HIS A 67 -32.38 -19.14 -11.09
CA HIS A 67 -32.67 -20.38 -11.83
C HIS A 67 -33.72 -20.26 -12.94
N ASP A 68 -34.48 -19.16 -13.04
CA ASP A 68 -35.58 -19.12 -14.00
C ASP A 68 -35.12 -18.65 -15.38
N GLN A 69 -34.86 -19.62 -16.27
CA GLN A 69 -34.63 -19.39 -17.70
C GLN A 69 -35.85 -18.78 -18.42
N ASN A 70 -37.03 -18.71 -17.78
CA ASN A 70 -38.23 -18.05 -18.30
C ASN A 70 -38.38 -16.60 -17.84
N PHE A 71 -37.35 -16.01 -17.20
CA PHE A 71 -37.31 -14.56 -17.04
C PHE A 71 -37.41 -13.91 -18.42
N PRO A 72 -38.12 -12.77 -18.59
CA PRO A 72 -38.00 -12.02 -19.82
C PRO A 72 -36.51 -11.80 -20.04
N PRO A 73 -35.94 -12.39 -21.11
CA PRO A 73 -34.55 -12.15 -21.38
C PRO A 73 -34.36 -10.65 -21.55
N ASP A 74 -33.14 -10.17 -21.37
CA ASP A 74 -32.83 -8.85 -21.88
C ASP A 74 -33.20 -8.75 -23.37
N THR A 75 -33.05 -7.58 -23.98
CA THR A 75 -33.33 -7.40 -25.42
C THR A 75 -32.58 -8.40 -26.32
N ASN A 76 -31.58 -9.13 -25.81
CA ASN A 76 -30.73 -10.06 -26.54
C ASN A 76 -30.96 -11.54 -26.22
N GLY A 77 -31.79 -11.91 -25.23
CA GLY A 77 -31.98 -13.33 -24.88
C GLY A 77 -31.33 -13.79 -23.57
N GLU A 78 -30.53 -12.94 -22.90
CA GLU A 78 -29.70 -13.36 -21.76
C GLU A 78 -30.41 -13.13 -20.40
N PRO A 79 -30.10 -13.94 -19.36
CA PRO A 79 -30.60 -13.69 -18.01
C PRO A 79 -30.18 -12.31 -17.50
N ILE A 80 -31.07 -11.60 -16.81
CA ILE A 80 -30.82 -10.25 -16.29
C ILE A 80 -29.51 -10.12 -15.48
N MET A 81 -29.16 -11.16 -14.72
CA MET A 81 -27.90 -11.19 -13.96
C MET A 81 -26.68 -11.25 -14.87
N VAL A 82 -26.75 -11.96 -16.00
CA VAL A 82 -25.68 -11.98 -17.00
C VAL A 82 -25.53 -10.60 -17.62
N SER A 83 -26.63 -9.92 -17.97
CA SER A 83 -26.57 -8.57 -18.53
C SER A 83 -26.06 -7.54 -17.52
N VAL A 84 -26.45 -7.64 -16.25
CA VAL A 84 -25.92 -6.80 -15.17
C VAL A 84 -24.43 -7.07 -14.95
N MET A 85 -24.01 -8.34 -14.84
CA MET A 85 -22.60 -8.70 -14.60
C MET A 85 -21.72 -8.38 -15.81
N ALA A 86 -22.17 -8.62 -17.04
CA ALA A 86 -21.46 -8.28 -18.27
C ALA A 86 -21.22 -6.78 -18.42
N ARG A 87 -22.08 -5.95 -17.80
CA ARG A 87 -21.94 -4.48 -17.82
C ARG A 87 -21.05 -3.94 -16.72
N ILE A 88 -20.78 -4.74 -15.70
CA ILE A 88 -19.95 -4.37 -14.54
C ILE A 88 -18.57 -5.05 -14.64
N GLY A 89 -18.44 -6.10 -15.46
CA GLY A 89 -17.24 -6.91 -15.60
C GLY A 89 -16.04 -6.17 -16.17
N SER A 90 -15.06 -5.87 -15.32
CA SER A 90 -13.82 -6.67 -15.19
C SER A 90 -12.93 -6.12 -14.04
N GLU A 91 -11.88 -6.82 -13.66
CA GLU A 91 -11.05 -6.68 -12.44
C GLU A 91 -9.97 -5.56 -12.47
N ARG A 92 -10.33 -4.29 -12.70
CA ARG A 92 -9.32 -3.20 -12.74
C ARG A 92 -9.57 -2.19 -11.63
N ASP A 93 -8.80 -2.27 -10.55
CA ASP A 93 -8.30 -1.12 -9.77
C ASP A 93 -7.41 -1.63 -8.61
N SER A 94 -6.10 -1.76 -8.84
CA SER A 94 -5.14 -2.11 -7.79
C SER A 94 -4.79 -0.94 -6.87
N THR A 95 -5.57 0.14 -6.79
CA THR A 95 -5.26 1.30 -5.92
C THR A 95 -6.10 1.40 -4.64
N ARG A 96 -6.92 0.39 -4.31
CA ARG A 96 -7.82 0.37 -3.14
C ARG A 96 -7.22 -0.21 -1.87
N LEU A 97 -6.01 0.22 -1.55
CA LEU A 97 -5.14 -0.49 -0.63
C LEU A 97 -4.92 0.31 0.64
N CYS A 98 -4.78 -0.39 1.76
CA CYS A 98 -4.48 0.27 3.01
C CYS A 98 -3.00 0.63 3.05
N MET A 99 -2.71 1.91 2.88
CA MET A 99 -1.34 2.39 3.05
C MET A 99 -0.88 2.22 4.50
N VAL A 100 0.23 1.52 4.70
CA VAL A 100 0.93 1.46 5.99
C VAL A 100 1.73 2.75 6.15
N TRP A 101 1.00 3.83 6.49
CA TRP A 101 1.52 5.20 6.59
C TRP A 101 2.78 5.31 7.45
N GLN A 102 2.77 4.63 8.60
CA GLN A 102 3.87 4.69 9.57
C GLN A 102 5.06 3.81 9.20
N GLU A 103 4.82 2.64 8.60
CA GLU A 103 5.92 1.78 8.15
C GLU A 103 6.70 2.47 7.03
N LYS A 104 5.99 3.09 6.08
CA LYS A 104 6.57 4.02 5.10
C LYS A 104 7.14 5.30 5.74
N GLY A 105 7.07 5.47 7.05
CA GLY A 105 7.57 6.65 7.75
C GLY A 105 7.04 7.97 7.16
N LEU A 106 5.82 7.98 6.61
CA LEU A 106 5.24 9.18 5.99
C LEU A 106 4.82 10.22 7.04
N ASP A 107 4.82 9.85 8.32
CA ASP A 107 4.69 10.75 9.46
C ASP A 107 5.98 11.50 9.80
N ARG A 108 7.12 11.11 9.22
CA ARG A 108 8.42 11.73 9.48
C ARG A 108 8.61 13.01 8.67
N PRO A 109 9.15 14.10 9.26
CA PRO A 109 9.37 15.37 8.57
C PRO A 109 10.24 15.25 7.30
N GLU A 110 11.17 14.31 7.27
CA GLU A 110 12.07 14.07 6.13
C GLU A 110 11.32 13.52 4.91
N HIS A 111 10.14 12.93 5.11
CA HIS A 111 9.31 12.33 4.07
C HIS A 111 8.07 13.17 3.75
N PHE A 112 8.02 14.43 4.19
CA PHE A 112 6.86 15.32 4.03
C PHE A 112 6.35 15.40 2.59
N ASP A 113 7.25 15.50 1.61
CA ASP A 113 6.86 15.62 0.19
C ASP A 113 6.20 14.34 -0.34
N PHE A 114 6.67 13.15 0.08
CA PHE A 114 6.01 11.88 -0.25
C PHE A 114 4.64 11.80 0.39
N ALA A 115 4.55 12.19 1.67
CA ALA A 115 3.30 12.19 2.42
C ALA A 115 2.25 13.08 1.74
N CYS A 116 2.64 14.29 1.31
CA CYS A 116 1.78 15.20 0.55
C CYS A 116 1.36 14.64 -0.82
N GLN A 117 2.23 13.93 -1.52
CA GLN A 117 1.86 13.26 -2.78
C GLN A 117 0.84 12.13 -2.55
N HIS A 118 0.99 11.32 -1.49
CA HIS A 118 0.01 10.28 -1.17
C HIS A 118 -1.35 10.87 -0.82
N LEU A 119 -1.37 11.93 0.00
CA LEU A 119 -2.61 12.65 0.34
C LEU A 119 -3.27 13.26 -0.91
N SER A 120 -2.47 13.84 -1.80
CA SER A 120 -2.95 14.43 -3.05
C SER A 120 -3.44 13.37 -4.04
N ALA A 121 -2.82 12.18 -4.07
CA ALA A 121 -3.26 11.07 -4.91
C ALA A 121 -4.67 10.60 -4.54
N VAL A 122 -4.99 10.49 -3.24
CA VAL A 122 -6.36 10.19 -2.78
C VAL A 122 -7.33 11.26 -3.26
N VAL A 123 -6.98 12.54 -3.16
CA VAL A 123 -7.82 13.64 -3.68
C VAL A 123 -8.00 13.52 -5.20
N ALA A 124 -6.95 13.20 -5.93
CA ALA A 124 -6.95 13.09 -7.40
C ALA A 124 -7.90 12.00 -7.91
N VAL A 125 -8.05 10.87 -7.20
CA VAL A 125 -9.07 9.84 -7.54
C VAL A 125 -10.48 10.45 -7.57
N PHE A 126 -10.80 11.32 -6.62
CA PHE A 126 -12.11 11.99 -6.63
C PHE A 126 -12.17 13.16 -7.61
N GLN A 127 -11.05 13.82 -7.94
CA GLN A 127 -11.03 14.76 -9.06
C GLN A 127 -11.43 14.06 -10.35
N TYR A 128 -10.88 12.86 -10.57
CA TYR A 128 -11.19 11.99 -11.68
C TYR A 128 -12.68 11.62 -11.71
N PHE A 129 -13.24 11.13 -10.60
CA PHE A 129 -14.69 10.83 -10.52
C PHE A 129 -15.61 12.04 -10.70
N ASN A 130 -15.11 13.26 -10.49
CA ASN A 130 -15.85 14.50 -10.72
C ASN A 130 -15.62 15.10 -12.12
N GLU A 131 -14.79 14.48 -12.96
CA GLU A 131 -14.66 14.87 -14.37
C GLU A 131 -16.04 14.69 -15.06
N PRO A 132 -16.51 15.68 -15.85
CA PRO A 132 -17.85 15.66 -16.42
C PRO A 132 -18.26 14.38 -17.16
N THR A 133 -17.34 13.81 -17.94
CA THR A 133 -17.49 12.60 -18.75
C THR A 133 -17.50 11.34 -17.87
N VAL A 134 -16.56 11.23 -16.93
CA VAL A 134 -16.50 10.11 -15.96
C VAL A 134 -17.77 10.06 -15.11
N ARG A 135 -18.23 11.22 -14.63
CA ARG A 135 -19.47 11.34 -13.87
C ARG A 135 -20.71 10.99 -14.71
N LEU A 136 -20.71 11.31 -16.00
CA LEU A 136 -21.75 10.91 -16.94
C LEU A 136 -21.81 9.39 -17.05
N TYR A 137 -20.66 8.74 -17.27
CA TYR A 137 -20.59 7.27 -17.34
C TYR A 137 -21.03 6.59 -16.05
N LEU A 138 -20.57 7.10 -14.90
CA LEU A 138 -21.01 6.63 -13.59
C LEU A 138 -22.54 6.64 -13.44
N ARG A 139 -23.15 7.76 -13.82
CA ARG A 139 -24.60 7.96 -13.75
C ARG A 139 -25.34 7.05 -14.73
N ASP A 140 -24.84 6.96 -15.96
CA ASP A 140 -25.53 6.21 -17.02
C ASP A 140 -25.46 4.71 -16.74
N THR A 141 -24.32 4.19 -16.26
CA THR A 141 -24.18 2.82 -15.76
C THR A 141 -25.12 2.55 -14.59
N PHE A 142 -25.16 3.45 -13.59
CA PHE A 142 -26.10 3.33 -12.48
C PHE A 142 -27.56 3.28 -12.96
N ASN A 143 -27.95 4.19 -13.85
CA ASN A 143 -29.31 4.32 -14.35
C ASN A 143 -29.71 3.11 -15.20
N TYR A 144 -28.78 2.54 -15.95
CA TYR A 144 -28.99 1.33 -16.73
C TYR A 144 -29.26 0.13 -15.82
N ILE A 145 -28.45 -0.07 -14.78
CA ILE A 145 -28.68 -1.12 -13.77
C ILE A 145 -30.03 -0.88 -13.05
N TYR A 146 -30.36 0.37 -12.75
CA TYR A 146 -31.64 0.73 -12.14
C TYR A 146 -32.84 0.34 -13.02
N ASP A 147 -32.75 0.51 -14.33
CA ASP A 147 -33.82 0.14 -15.26
C ASP A 147 -34.04 -1.38 -15.29
N HIS A 148 -32.96 -2.17 -15.33
CA HIS A 148 -33.02 -3.62 -15.18
C HIS A 148 -33.72 -4.02 -13.87
N TRP A 149 -33.38 -3.37 -12.75
CA TRP A 149 -34.08 -3.63 -11.49
C TRP A 149 -35.55 -3.21 -11.50
N THR A 150 -35.94 -2.21 -12.30
CA THR A 150 -37.33 -1.79 -12.45
C THR A 150 -38.15 -2.83 -13.23
N GLU A 151 -37.53 -3.48 -14.23
CA GLU A 151 -38.16 -4.61 -14.94
C GLU A 151 -38.34 -5.81 -14.00
N LEU A 152 -37.34 -6.10 -13.17
CA LEU A 152 -37.43 -7.10 -12.11
C LEU A 152 -38.55 -6.78 -11.10
N ASP A 153 -38.69 -5.52 -10.68
CA ASP A 153 -39.75 -5.07 -9.77
C ASP A 153 -41.15 -5.44 -10.30
N ALA A 154 -41.40 -5.26 -11.60
CA ALA A 154 -42.70 -5.56 -12.19
C ALA A 154 -43.04 -7.06 -12.12
N VAL A 155 -42.09 -7.92 -12.49
CA VAL A 155 -42.27 -9.38 -12.47
C VAL A 155 -42.43 -9.89 -11.04
N LEU A 156 -41.53 -9.45 -10.15
CA LEU A 156 -41.50 -9.89 -8.77
C LEU A 156 -42.76 -9.48 -8.02
N ASN A 157 -43.22 -8.23 -8.18
CA ASN A 157 -44.40 -7.74 -7.47
C ASN A 157 -45.71 -8.35 -7.97
N LYS A 158 -45.79 -8.75 -9.24
CA LYS A 158 -46.93 -9.54 -9.72
C LYS A 158 -47.05 -10.86 -8.97
N ARG A 159 -45.93 -11.58 -8.82
CA ARG A 159 -45.88 -12.84 -8.07
C ARG A 159 -46.14 -12.64 -6.58
N ARG A 160 -45.60 -11.57 -5.98
CA ARG A 160 -45.88 -11.22 -4.59
C ARG A 160 -47.36 -10.93 -4.36
N ALA A 161 -48.03 -10.27 -5.29
CA ALA A 161 -49.47 -10.03 -5.21
C ALA A 161 -50.28 -11.35 -5.23
N GLU A 162 -49.86 -12.35 -6.01
CA GLU A 162 -50.46 -13.70 -6.00
C GLU A 162 -50.25 -14.43 -4.65
N GLN A 163 -49.22 -14.05 -3.89
CA GLN A 163 -48.88 -14.60 -2.58
C GLN A 163 -49.33 -13.73 -1.39
N ASP A 164 -50.11 -12.66 -1.64
CA ASP A 164 -50.50 -11.67 -0.63
C ASP A 164 -49.32 -11.05 0.15
N LYS A 165 -48.18 -10.89 -0.54
CA LYS A 165 -46.97 -10.24 0.00
C LYS A 165 -46.91 -8.76 -0.37
N LYS A 166 -46.29 -7.95 0.49
CA LYS A 166 -46.07 -6.52 0.23
C LYS A 166 -45.14 -6.31 -0.96
N PRO A 167 -45.38 -5.29 -1.80
CA PRO A 167 -44.50 -4.99 -2.92
C PRO A 167 -43.12 -4.52 -2.43
N VAL A 168 -42.08 -4.92 -3.16
CA VAL A 168 -40.68 -4.51 -2.97
C VAL A 168 -40.22 -3.73 -4.18
N SER A 169 -39.31 -2.76 -3.99
CA SER A 169 -38.62 -2.13 -5.12
C SER A 169 -37.13 -2.39 -5.03
N VAL A 170 -36.65 -3.38 -5.77
CA VAL A 170 -35.24 -3.69 -6.00
C VAL A 170 -34.52 -2.48 -6.59
N ALA A 171 -35.16 -1.73 -7.50
CA ALA A 171 -34.59 -0.48 -8.01
C ALA A 171 -34.41 0.56 -6.91
N GLY A 172 -35.40 0.70 -6.01
CA GLY A 172 -35.29 1.55 -4.82
C GLY A 172 -34.24 1.08 -3.81
N LEU A 173 -34.08 -0.24 -3.65
CA LEU A 173 -33.00 -0.82 -2.84
C LEU A 173 -31.64 -0.50 -3.45
N TRP A 174 -31.49 -0.58 -4.77
CA TRP A 174 -30.25 -0.25 -5.49
C TRP A 174 -29.84 1.21 -5.27
N THR A 175 -30.78 2.15 -5.41
CA THR A 175 -30.50 3.56 -5.10
C THR A 175 -30.03 3.74 -3.66
N LYS A 176 -30.72 3.15 -2.68
CA LYS A 176 -30.34 3.26 -1.26
C LYS A 176 -28.96 2.67 -0.98
N TYR A 177 -28.68 1.51 -1.56
CA TYR A 177 -27.38 0.85 -1.45
C TYR A 177 -26.26 1.73 -2.01
N MET A 178 -26.42 2.23 -3.23
CA MET A 178 -25.40 3.05 -3.89
C MET A 178 -25.19 4.41 -3.21
N THR A 179 -26.25 5.04 -2.69
CA THR A 179 -26.10 6.24 -1.87
C THR A 179 -25.25 5.97 -0.62
N ALA A 180 -25.53 4.89 0.11
CA ALA A 180 -24.75 4.51 1.29
C ALA A 180 -23.31 4.09 0.93
N HIS A 181 -23.12 3.43 -0.22
CA HIS A 181 -21.81 3.02 -0.71
C HIS A 181 -20.93 4.23 -1.04
N PHE A 182 -21.43 5.19 -1.82
CA PHE A 182 -20.70 6.43 -2.14
C PHE A 182 -20.49 7.32 -0.92
N GLU A 183 -21.45 7.39 0.01
CA GLU A 183 -21.28 8.11 1.28
C GLU A 183 -20.14 7.51 2.10
N MET A 184 -20.12 6.18 2.29
CA MET A 184 -19.06 5.48 3.02
C MET A 184 -17.69 5.68 2.35
N MET A 185 -17.61 5.54 1.03
CA MET A 185 -16.36 5.68 0.28
C MET A 185 -15.80 7.10 0.40
N THR A 186 -16.64 8.12 0.18
CA THR A 186 -16.22 9.53 0.26
C THR A 186 -15.88 9.95 1.69
N GLU A 187 -16.60 9.45 2.70
CA GLU A 187 -16.32 9.77 4.11
C GLU A 187 -15.01 9.14 4.58
N ARG A 188 -14.74 7.87 4.24
CA ARG A 188 -13.47 7.23 4.60
C ARG A 188 -12.27 7.89 3.96
N ALA A 189 -12.33 8.15 2.65
CA ALA A 189 -11.23 8.81 1.94
C ALA A 189 -10.95 10.20 2.53
N HIS A 190 -12.01 10.98 2.79
CA HIS A 190 -11.88 12.32 3.37
C HIS A 190 -11.32 12.29 4.79
N ARG A 191 -11.85 11.41 5.64
CA ARG A 191 -11.36 11.22 7.01
C ARG A 191 -9.91 10.78 7.01
N TRP A 192 -9.55 9.83 6.16
CA TRP A 192 -8.19 9.33 6.01
C TRP A 192 -7.23 10.48 5.67
N VAL A 193 -7.54 11.32 4.68
CA VAL A 193 -6.72 12.49 4.35
C VAL A 193 -6.63 13.46 5.52
N THR A 194 -7.77 13.77 6.16
CA THR A 194 -7.83 14.76 7.25
C THR A 194 -7.02 14.31 8.47
N VAL A 195 -7.11 13.03 8.86
CA VAL A 195 -6.35 12.46 9.98
C VAL A 195 -4.84 12.59 9.72
N HIS A 196 -4.38 12.17 8.56
CA HIS A 196 -2.95 12.19 8.23
C HIS A 196 -2.41 13.61 8.03
N VAL A 197 -3.19 14.52 7.45
CA VAL A 197 -2.85 15.94 7.44
C VAL A 197 -2.69 16.49 8.86
N ASN A 198 -3.59 16.15 9.78
CA ASN A 198 -3.47 16.60 11.18
C ASN A 198 -2.23 16.03 11.87
N THR A 199 -1.88 14.76 11.60
CA THR A 199 -0.65 14.13 12.10
C THR A 199 0.59 14.88 11.63
N LEU A 200 0.65 15.32 10.37
CA LEU A 200 1.76 16.12 9.83
C LEU A 200 1.76 17.56 10.33
N ARG A 201 0.58 18.15 10.54
CA ARG A 201 0.43 19.56 10.94
C ARG A 201 0.93 19.80 12.36
N ALA A 202 0.68 18.87 13.28
CA ALA A 202 1.05 19.02 14.68
C ALA A 202 2.56 19.28 14.91
N PRO A 203 3.50 18.45 14.41
CA PRO A 203 4.92 18.70 14.59
C PRO A 203 5.40 19.96 13.86
N LEU A 204 4.81 20.34 12.73
CA LEU A 204 5.15 21.59 12.03
C LEU A 204 4.77 22.83 12.84
N LEU A 205 3.59 22.83 13.46
CA LEU A 205 3.17 23.92 14.36
C LEU A 205 4.07 23.99 15.59
N GLN A 206 4.44 22.85 16.16
CA GLN A 206 5.36 22.79 17.29
C GLN A 206 6.75 23.33 16.90
N ALA A 207 7.29 22.88 15.77
CA ALA A 207 8.56 23.37 15.24
C ALA A 207 8.55 24.88 15.01
N LEU A 208 7.45 25.44 14.50
CA LEU A 208 7.31 26.89 14.31
C LEU A 208 7.34 27.68 15.64
N LEU A 209 6.75 27.12 16.71
CA LEU A 209 6.70 27.75 18.04
C LEU A 209 8.04 27.66 18.79
N GLU A 210 8.73 26.52 18.65
CA GLU A 210 10.01 26.23 19.30
C GLU A 210 11.19 26.90 18.61
N TYR A 211 11.10 27.12 17.29
CA TYR A 211 12.18 27.72 16.53
C TYR A 211 12.55 29.12 17.05
N ARG A 212 13.85 29.32 17.27
CA ARG A 212 14.46 30.60 17.67
C ARG A 212 15.47 30.98 16.60
N PRO A 213 15.20 32.04 15.81
CA PRO A 213 16.13 32.47 14.77
C PRO A 213 17.51 32.80 15.37
N PRO A 214 18.61 32.34 14.76
CA PRO A 214 19.95 32.71 15.20
C PRO A 214 20.16 34.23 14.99
N GLY A 215 20.35 34.99 16.07
CA GLY A 215 20.56 36.44 15.99
C GLY A 215 19.88 37.30 17.06
N GLY A 216 19.14 36.72 18.02
CA GLY A 216 18.78 37.36 19.30
C GLY A 216 17.73 38.48 19.28
N ASP A 217 17.61 39.25 18.20
CA ASP A 217 16.72 40.42 18.14
C ASP A 217 15.40 40.08 17.44
N GLY A 218 14.72 39.03 17.93
CA GLY A 218 13.42 38.52 17.47
C GLY A 218 12.26 39.48 17.71
N GLY A 219 12.42 40.75 17.38
CA GLY A 219 11.34 41.72 17.35
C GLY A 219 10.30 41.33 16.30
N PRO A 220 9.05 41.80 16.43
CA PRO A 220 7.95 41.55 15.47
C PRO A 220 8.23 41.96 14.02
N LEU A 221 9.36 42.61 13.75
CA LEU A 221 9.80 43.12 12.45
C LEU A 221 10.95 42.31 11.82
N ALA A 222 11.45 41.25 12.49
CA ALA A 222 12.47 40.39 11.89
C ALA A 222 11.89 39.65 10.67
N GLN A 223 12.63 39.65 9.56
CA GLN A 223 12.20 38.92 8.37
C GLN A 223 12.25 37.41 8.62
N PRO A 224 11.27 36.62 8.14
CA PRO A 224 11.30 35.18 8.28
C PRO A 224 12.52 34.58 7.56
N ASP A 225 13.22 33.68 8.23
CA ASP A 225 14.36 32.97 7.64
C ASP A 225 13.95 31.73 6.83
N ALA A 226 14.93 31.04 6.24
CA ALA A 226 14.69 29.88 5.37
C ALA A 226 13.97 28.73 6.09
N VAL A 227 14.20 28.53 7.39
CA VAL A 227 13.56 27.46 8.17
C VAL A 227 12.09 27.83 8.42
N GLN A 228 11.83 29.08 8.81
CA GLN A 228 10.47 29.58 9.00
C GLN A 228 9.65 29.53 7.69
N TRP A 229 10.26 29.89 6.56
CA TRP A 229 9.62 29.75 5.24
C TRP A 229 9.30 28.29 4.93
N LYS A 230 10.26 27.37 5.09
CA LYS A 230 10.03 25.94 4.84
C LYS A 230 8.87 25.38 5.67
N ILE A 231 8.80 25.71 6.96
CA ILE A 231 7.72 25.25 7.85
C ILE A 231 6.39 25.88 7.43
N THR A 232 6.37 27.17 7.11
CA THR A 232 5.15 27.89 6.69
C THR A 232 4.62 27.37 5.35
N ASP A 233 5.50 27.10 4.39
CA ASP A 233 5.15 26.52 3.09
C ASP A 233 4.59 25.10 3.25
N SER A 234 5.17 24.31 4.15
CA SER A 234 4.65 22.97 4.50
C SER A 234 3.24 23.06 5.12
N LEU A 235 3.02 23.98 6.05
CA LEU A 235 1.68 24.23 6.63
C LEU A 235 0.68 24.73 5.57
N HIS A 236 1.13 25.55 4.62
CA HIS A 236 0.31 26.01 3.50
C HIS A 236 -0.10 24.84 2.60
N MET A 237 0.85 23.96 2.23
CA MET A 237 0.58 22.77 1.43
C MET A 237 -0.45 21.85 2.10
N LEU A 238 -0.32 21.58 3.40
CA LEU A 238 -1.32 20.82 4.15
C LEU A 238 -2.70 21.48 4.17
N THR A 239 -2.74 22.81 4.22
CA THR A 239 -4.00 23.57 4.18
C THR A 239 -4.66 23.47 2.81
N GLU A 240 -3.89 23.53 1.73
CA GLU A 240 -4.35 23.36 0.36
C GLU A 240 -4.88 21.94 0.11
N ILE A 241 -4.12 20.91 0.51
CA ILE A 241 -4.56 19.50 0.43
C ILE A 241 -5.89 19.31 1.17
N THR A 242 -6.00 19.85 2.38
CA THR A 242 -7.24 19.78 3.17
C THR A 242 -8.41 20.48 2.45
N ALA A 243 -8.16 21.67 1.88
CA ALA A 243 -9.19 22.41 1.15
C ALA A 243 -9.66 21.64 -0.09
N ASN A 244 -8.72 21.12 -0.87
CA ASN A 244 -9.01 20.29 -2.04
C ASN A 244 -9.79 19.03 -1.63
N ALA A 245 -9.40 18.34 -0.55
CA ALA A 245 -10.14 17.20 -0.03
C ALA A 245 -11.59 17.55 0.35
N ASP A 246 -11.79 18.69 1.02
CA ASP A 246 -13.10 19.13 1.52
C ASP A 246 -14.14 19.26 0.40
N PHE A 247 -13.78 19.88 -0.73
CA PHE A 247 -14.70 20.07 -1.86
C PHE A 247 -14.55 19.02 -2.96
N THR A 248 -13.49 18.22 -3.01
CA THR A 248 -13.28 17.26 -4.11
C THR A 248 -13.79 15.88 -3.78
N ILE A 249 -13.56 15.37 -2.56
CA ILE A 249 -13.87 13.99 -2.16
C ILE A 249 -15.38 13.82 -1.95
N MET A 250 -16.13 13.84 -3.05
CA MET A 250 -17.59 13.80 -3.10
C MET A 250 -18.01 13.14 -4.41
N ILE A 251 -19.14 12.42 -4.41
CA ILE A 251 -19.75 11.86 -5.61
C ILE A 251 -21.20 12.36 -5.70
N PRO A 252 -21.44 13.49 -6.38
CA PRO A 252 -22.79 14.04 -6.52
C PRO A 252 -23.67 13.13 -7.37
N MET A 253 -24.78 12.65 -6.79
CA MET A 253 -25.73 11.76 -7.48
C MET A 253 -26.81 12.52 -8.27
N ASN A 254 -26.51 13.71 -8.78
CA ASN A 254 -27.48 14.49 -9.54
C ASN A 254 -27.85 13.79 -10.86
N GLY A 255 -29.14 13.51 -11.05
CA GLY A 255 -29.67 12.82 -12.24
C GLY A 255 -29.63 11.29 -12.17
N TYR A 256 -29.28 10.71 -11.02
CA TYR A 256 -29.39 9.27 -10.77
C TYR A 256 -30.86 8.93 -10.51
N LYS A 257 -31.38 7.88 -11.16
CA LYS A 257 -32.76 7.44 -11.03
C LYS A 257 -33.07 6.98 -9.60
N GLY A 258 -34.26 7.35 -9.12
CA GLY A 258 -34.69 7.08 -7.74
C GLY A 258 -33.99 7.92 -6.66
N TYR A 259 -32.90 8.63 -6.99
CA TYR A 259 -32.20 9.48 -6.02
C TYR A 259 -32.80 10.87 -5.98
N TRP A 260 -33.11 11.32 -4.77
CA TRP A 260 -33.56 12.68 -4.49
C TRP A 260 -32.61 13.27 -3.47
N ALA A 261 -32.03 14.44 -3.79
CA ALA A 261 -31.16 15.11 -2.84
C ALA A 261 -31.95 15.47 -1.57
N ASP A 262 -31.34 15.22 -0.41
CA ASP A 262 -31.86 15.71 0.86
C ASP A 262 -32.03 17.23 0.83
N ALA A 263 -32.79 17.75 1.80
CA ALA A 263 -32.92 19.19 2.00
C ALA A 263 -31.54 19.88 1.96
N PRO A 264 -31.45 21.11 1.41
CA PRO A 264 -30.19 21.80 1.25
C PRO A 264 -29.40 21.81 2.55
N ARG A 265 -28.17 21.30 2.50
CA ARG A 265 -27.22 21.38 3.60
C ARG A 265 -26.95 22.85 3.93
N ALA A 266 -26.48 23.12 5.15
CA ALA A 266 -26.18 24.47 5.58
C ALA A 266 -25.13 25.14 4.67
N GLY A 267 -25.35 26.41 4.31
CA GLY A 267 -24.43 27.18 3.48
C GLY A 267 -24.98 27.47 2.07
N PRO A 268 -24.19 28.14 1.21
CA PRO A 268 -24.59 28.43 -0.16
C PRO A 268 -24.77 27.15 -0.99
N ALA A 269 -25.86 27.06 -1.77
CA ALA A 269 -26.14 25.90 -2.63
C ALA A 269 -24.98 25.55 -3.59
N ALA A 270 -24.20 26.55 -4.01
CA ALA A 270 -23.03 26.35 -4.87
C ALA A 270 -21.92 25.48 -4.22
N LEU A 271 -21.87 25.37 -2.89
CA LEU A 271 -20.97 24.43 -2.18
C LEU A 271 -21.31 22.96 -2.42
N HIS A 272 -22.51 22.68 -2.91
CA HIS A 272 -22.99 21.33 -3.22
C HIS A 272 -23.22 21.14 -4.72
N ALA A 273 -22.68 22.04 -5.54
CA ALA A 273 -22.77 21.92 -6.98
C ALA A 273 -22.13 20.61 -7.45
N ALA A 274 -22.79 19.96 -8.41
CA ALA A 274 -22.29 18.73 -9.00
C ALA A 274 -21.03 18.98 -9.87
N ASN A 275 -20.87 20.21 -10.37
CA ASN A 275 -19.71 20.65 -11.14
C ASN A 275 -18.56 21.05 -10.19
N LEU A 276 -17.40 20.39 -10.32
CA LEU A 276 -16.25 20.60 -9.44
C LEU A 276 -15.73 22.05 -9.45
N LEU A 277 -15.66 22.69 -10.61
CA LEU A 277 -15.16 24.07 -10.75
C LEU A 277 -16.07 25.07 -10.01
N THR A 278 -17.38 24.91 -10.15
CA THR A 278 -18.39 25.72 -9.45
C THR A 278 -18.26 25.55 -7.94
N ARG A 279 -18.13 24.31 -7.50
CA ARG A 279 -17.97 23.95 -6.08
C ARG A 279 -16.66 24.50 -5.50
N SER A 280 -15.54 24.35 -6.22
CA SER A 280 -14.23 24.90 -5.85
C SER A 280 -14.26 26.41 -5.72
N LYS A 281 -14.85 27.13 -6.69
CA LYS A 281 -14.98 28.60 -6.61
C LYS A 281 -15.77 29.03 -5.38
N ALA A 282 -16.94 28.44 -5.17
CA ALA A 282 -17.78 28.75 -4.00
C ALA A 282 -17.07 28.43 -2.68
N TYR A 283 -16.31 27.33 -2.63
CA TYR A 283 -15.52 26.94 -1.48
C TYR A 283 -14.46 27.99 -1.13
N HIS A 284 -13.65 28.43 -2.10
CA HIS A 284 -12.59 29.41 -1.85
C HIS A 284 -13.13 30.79 -1.47
N GLU A 285 -14.23 31.24 -2.09
CA GLU A 285 -14.90 32.48 -1.71
C GLU A 285 -15.41 32.40 -0.26
N ARG A 286 -16.03 31.28 0.12
CA ARG A 286 -16.52 31.07 1.49
C ARG A 286 -15.39 30.94 2.50
N LEU A 287 -14.31 30.22 2.16
CA LEU A 287 -13.14 30.06 3.04
C LEU A 287 -12.50 31.42 3.33
N ARG A 288 -12.34 32.27 2.31
CA ARG A 288 -11.80 33.63 2.48
C ARG A 288 -12.61 34.47 3.47
N LEU A 289 -13.95 34.37 3.43
CA LEU A 289 -14.82 35.06 4.37
C LEU A 289 -14.66 34.53 5.80
N LEU A 290 -14.68 33.20 5.97
CA LEU A 290 -14.56 32.56 7.28
C LEU A 290 -13.18 32.74 7.92
N THR A 291 -12.11 32.78 7.11
CA THR A 291 -10.75 33.08 7.60
C THR A 291 -10.66 34.52 8.10
N ARG A 292 -11.28 35.49 7.40
CA ARG A 292 -11.36 36.88 7.88
C ARG A 292 -12.14 37.00 9.19
N GLU A 293 -13.28 36.32 9.29
CA GLU A 293 -14.07 36.23 10.53
C GLU A 293 -13.21 35.66 11.68
N ALA A 294 -12.51 34.55 11.45
CA ALA A 294 -11.64 33.93 12.47
C ALA A 294 -10.52 34.86 12.94
N ILE A 295 -9.83 35.54 12.02
CA ILE A 295 -8.76 36.49 12.35
C ILE A 295 -9.31 37.64 13.20
N SER A 296 -10.50 38.17 12.89
CA SER A 296 -11.14 39.22 13.69
C SER A 296 -11.43 38.79 15.14
N PHE A 297 -11.55 37.48 15.41
CA PHE A 297 -11.76 36.92 16.75
C PHE A 297 -10.47 36.36 17.39
N ASN A 298 -9.28 36.67 16.85
CA ASN A 298 -8.00 36.07 17.26
C ASN A 298 -8.02 34.52 17.26
N ALA A 299 -8.85 33.93 16.41
CA ALA A 299 -8.96 32.49 16.27
C ALA A 299 -8.04 31.98 15.15
N PRO A 300 -7.48 30.76 15.28
CA PRO A 300 -6.67 30.17 14.23
C PRO A 300 -7.43 30.02 12.91
N ALA A 301 -6.77 30.26 11.78
CA ALA A 301 -7.37 30.16 10.44
C ALA A 301 -8.02 28.79 10.16
N TRP A 302 -7.46 27.70 10.69
CA TRP A 302 -8.01 26.35 10.54
C TRP A 302 -9.42 26.18 11.14
N ARG A 303 -9.82 27.04 12.09
CA ARG A 303 -11.20 27.05 12.62
C ARG A 303 -12.21 27.43 11.55
N GLY A 304 -11.86 28.39 10.68
CA GLY A 304 -12.68 28.77 9.52
C GLY A 304 -12.86 27.60 8.55
N GLN A 305 -11.78 26.87 8.28
CA GLN A 305 -11.82 25.67 7.44
C GLN A 305 -12.68 24.54 8.05
N ASN A 306 -12.58 24.30 9.36
CA ASN A 306 -13.43 23.30 10.02
C ASN A 306 -14.92 23.67 10.01
N LYS A 307 -15.25 24.97 10.14
CA LYS A 307 -16.63 25.46 9.98
C LYS A 307 -17.11 25.23 8.55
N LEU A 308 -16.31 25.58 7.55
CA LEU A 308 -16.63 25.35 6.15
C LEU A 308 -16.81 23.87 5.81
N ARG A 309 -15.95 22.99 6.33
CA ARG A 309 -16.07 21.54 6.14
C ARG A 309 -17.43 21.03 6.61
N LYS A 310 -17.94 21.51 7.76
CA LYS A 310 -19.27 21.16 8.25
C LYS A 310 -20.39 21.68 7.35
N GLU A 311 -20.23 22.87 6.76
CA GLU A 311 -21.17 23.40 5.76
C GLU A 311 -21.20 22.49 4.50
N VAL A 312 -20.03 22.12 3.97
CA VAL A 312 -19.91 21.31 2.74
C VAL A 312 -20.33 19.85 2.94
N ARG A 313 -19.85 19.23 4.02
CA ARG A 313 -19.92 17.77 4.23
C ARG A 313 -20.96 17.33 5.25
N GLY A 314 -21.45 18.24 6.09
CA GLY A 314 -22.31 17.90 7.22
C GLY A 314 -21.52 17.40 8.43
N ALA A 315 -22.21 16.71 9.33
CA ALA A 315 -21.57 16.03 10.45
C ALA A 315 -20.83 14.78 9.94
N PRO A 316 -19.61 14.48 10.45
CA PRO A 316 -18.94 13.22 10.16
C PRO A 316 -19.81 12.03 10.57
N LEU A 317 -19.72 10.93 9.83
CA LEU A 317 -20.37 9.67 10.22
C LEU A 317 -19.63 9.09 11.44
N GLU A 318 -20.35 8.90 12.54
CA GLU A 318 -19.83 8.31 13.77
C GLU A 318 -20.79 7.24 14.34
N PRO A 319 -20.30 6.05 14.71
CA PRO A 319 -18.92 5.57 14.50
C PRO A 319 -18.64 5.32 13.01
N VAL A 320 -17.37 5.38 12.61
CA VAL A 320 -16.97 4.96 11.25
C VAL A 320 -17.41 3.51 11.03
N PRO A 321 -18.17 3.21 9.98
CA PRO A 321 -18.56 1.83 9.67
C PRO A 321 -17.33 0.95 9.47
N ARG A 322 -17.41 -0.34 9.83
CA ARG A 322 -16.36 -1.33 9.56
C ARG A 322 -16.13 -1.49 8.06
N GLU A 323 -14.90 -1.75 7.65
CA GLU A 323 -14.62 -2.04 6.24
C GLU A 323 -15.44 -3.23 5.75
N PRO A 324 -15.98 -3.22 4.52
CA PRO A 324 -16.85 -4.28 4.01
C PRO A 324 -16.26 -5.68 4.22
N TRP A 325 -14.98 -5.87 3.88
CA TRP A 325 -14.28 -7.14 4.06
C TRP A 325 -14.15 -7.54 5.55
N ILE A 326 -13.89 -6.57 6.44
CA ILE A 326 -13.86 -6.80 7.89
C ILE A 326 -15.24 -7.19 8.42
N ALA A 327 -16.29 -6.50 7.95
CA ALA A 327 -17.67 -6.79 8.32
C ALA A 327 -18.10 -8.18 7.81
N GLY A 328 -17.74 -8.53 6.57
CA GLY A 328 -17.95 -9.84 5.98
C GLY A 328 -17.24 -10.94 6.77
N CYS A 329 -15.94 -10.78 7.02
CA CYS A 329 -15.15 -11.72 7.83
C CYS A 329 -15.74 -11.90 9.24
N ALA A 330 -16.06 -10.79 9.93
CA ALA A 330 -16.66 -10.85 11.26
C ALA A 330 -18.03 -11.58 11.24
N SER A 331 -18.86 -11.31 10.24
CA SER A 331 -20.15 -11.99 10.07
C SER A 331 -19.97 -13.50 9.88
N ASN A 332 -19.00 -13.90 9.05
CA ASN A 332 -18.72 -15.32 8.79
C ASN A 332 -18.17 -16.03 10.04
N MET A 333 -17.30 -15.36 10.80
CA MET A 333 -16.81 -15.87 12.08
C MET A 333 -17.93 -16.02 13.11
N GLU A 334 -18.85 -15.05 13.19
CA GLU A 334 -20.01 -15.12 14.08
C GLU A 334 -20.98 -16.25 13.70
N SER A 335 -21.18 -16.52 12.39
CA SER A 335 -21.97 -17.66 11.95
C SER A 335 -21.29 -18.99 12.26
N GLY A 336 -19.97 -19.11 12.02
CA GLY A 336 -19.21 -20.32 12.34
C GLY A 336 -19.27 -20.66 13.84
N LYS A 337 -19.16 -19.65 14.71
CA LYS A 337 -19.32 -19.81 16.16
C LYS A 337 -20.70 -20.34 16.55
N LYS A 338 -21.77 -19.91 15.88
CA LYS A 338 -23.14 -20.42 16.12
C LYS A 338 -23.30 -21.89 15.70
N GLU A 339 -22.55 -22.31 14.70
CA GLU A 339 -22.49 -23.71 14.24
C GLU A 339 -21.53 -24.58 15.07
N GLY A 340 -20.84 -24.01 16.07
CA GLY A 340 -19.85 -24.71 16.88
C GLY A 340 -18.54 -25.01 16.15
N LYS A 341 -18.30 -24.34 15.01
CA LYS A 341 -17.06 -24.45 14.24
C LYS A 341 -16.10 -23.34 14.67
N ASP A 342 -14.96 -23.70 15.24
CA ASP A 342 -13.86 -22.76 15.47
C ASP A 342 -13.08 -22.59 14.16
N GLU A 343 -13.68 -21.83 13.25
CA GLU A 343 -13.13 -21.58 11.92
C GLU A 343 -11.93 -20.64 12.01
N LYS A 344 -10.75 -21.13 11.60
CA LYS A 344 -9.54 -20.34 11.44
C LYS A 344 -9.46 -19.90 9.98
N TYR A 345 -9.40 -18.59 9.78
CA TYR A 345 -9.25 -17.97 8.47
C TYR A 345 -7.76 -17.67 8.26
N GLY A 346 -7.27 -17.73 7.03
CA GLY A 346 -5.84 -17.50 6.84
C GLY A 346 -5.27 -17.83 5.48
N LEU A 347 -3.94 -17.84 5.44
CA LEU A 347 -3.12 -18.16 4.28
C LEU A 347 -2.18 -19.31 4.63
N ALA A 348 -1.98 -20.24 3.69
CA ALA A 348 -0.92 -21.24 3.79
C ALA A 348 0.45 -20.60 3.54
N VAL A 349 1.46 -21.04 4.29
CA VAL A 349 2.85 -20.56 4.15
C VAL A 349 3.80 -21.75 4.07
N TYR A 350 4.44 -21.94 2.91
CA TYR A 350 5.41 -23.01 2.71
C TYR A 350 6.83 -22.56 3.04
N ARG A 351 7.51 -23.26 3.94
CA ARG A 351 8.97 -23.15 4.12
C ARG A 351 9.65 -23.88 2.96
N LEU A 352 10.30 -23.14 2.06
CA LEU A 352 11.09 -23.68 0.94
C LEU A 352 12.56 -23.25 0.98
N ALA A 353 13.01 -22.67 2.09
CA ALA A 353 14.42 -22.47 2.42
C ALA A 353 14.81 -23.47 3.50
N TYR A 354 15.90 -24.23 3.30
CA TYR A 354 16.32 -25.32 4.20
C TYR A 354 17.73 -25.14 4.77
N GLY A 355 18.50 -24.17 4.28
CA GLY A 355 19.89 -23.94 4.72
C GLY A 355 20.05 -23.42 6.16
N GLN A 356 18.98 -22.94 6.79
CA GLN A 356 18.98 -22.35 8.13
C GLN A 356 18.77 -23.39 9.24
N THR A 357 19.32 -23.09 10.41
CA THR A 357 19.06 -23.86 11.64
C THR A 357 17.61 -23.66 12.12
N GLU A 358 17.08 -24.61 12.92
CA GLU A 358 15.74 -24.48 13.51
C GLU A 358 15.61 -23.26 14.44
N SER A 359 16.69 -22.84 15.09
CA SER A 359 16.71 -21.61 15.88
C SER A 359 16.58 -20.35 15.02
N GLU A 360 17.30 -20.30 13.90
CA GLU A 360 17.20 -19.17 12.96
C GLU A 360 15.83 -19.13 12.29
N TRP A 361 15.28 -20.31 11.95
CA TRP A 361 13.93 -20.45 11.43
C TRP A 361 12.87 -19.96 12.43
N THR A 362 12.97 -20.36 13.69
CA THR A 362 12.03 -19.92 14.75
C THR A 362 12.07 -18.40 14.93
N GLU A 363 13.26 -17.79 14.93
CA GLU A 363 13.41 -16.34 15.02
C GLU A 363 12.87 -15.62 13.77
N PHE A 364 13.07 -16.19 12.58
CA PHE A 364 12.48 -15.71 11.35
C PHE A 364 10.95 -15.72 11.41
N VAL A 365 10.33 -16.85 11.77
CA VAL A 365 8.88 -16.99 11.90
C VAL A 365 8.33 -15.96 12.89
N ARG A 366 9.00 -15.79 14.05
CA ARG A 366 8.62 -14.77 15.04
C ARG A 366 8.62 -13.36 14.46
N LYS A 367 9.62 -13.00 13.64
CA LYS A 367 9.67 -11.69 12.96
C LYS A 367 8.58 -11.54 11.91
N VAL A 368 8.33 -12.56 11.11
CA VAL A 368 7.26 -12.55 10.09
C VAL A 368 5.90 -12.39 10.75
N GLU A 369 5.57 -13.19 11.76
CA GLU A 369 4.27 -13.10 12.44
C GLU A 369 4.07 -11.75 13.12
N ALA A 370 5.13 -11.19 13.74
CA ALA A 370 5.07 -9.85 14.30
C ALA A 370 4.82 -8.78 13.21
N HIS A 371 5.51 -8.87 12.08
CA HIS A 371 5.36 -7.93 10.97
C HIS A 371 3.98 -8.02 10.31
N VAL A 372 3.54 -9.24 10.01
CA VAL A 372 2.22 -9.52 9.43
C VAL A 372 1.09 -9.13 10.38
N SER A 373 1.29 -9.21 11.71
CA SER A 373 0.30 -8.79 12.70
C SER A 373 0.15 -7.26 12.84
N ASP A 374 1.12 -6.48 12.34
CA ASP A 374 1.14 -5.01 12.38
C ASP A 374 0.27 -4.36 11.28
N TRP A 375 -0.93 -4.88 11.10
CA TRP A 375 -1.92 -4.34 10.16
C TRP A 375 -3.09 -3.67 10.88
N GLY A 376 -4.03 -3.07 10.16
CA GLY A 376 -5.33 -2.67 10.72
C GLY A 376 -5.29 -1.44 11.65
N LYS A 377 -4.14 -0.78 11.81
CA LYS A 377 -4.04 0.48 12.54
C LYS A 377 -4.80 1.57 11.78
N GLY A 378 -5.81 2.15 12.44
CA GLY A 378 -6.71 3.13 11.81
C GLY A 378 -7.82 2.51 10.97
N GLN A 379 -7.86 1.19 10.80
CA GLN A 379 -8.99 0.48 10.19
C GLN A 379 -10.03 0.13 11.24
N THR A 380 -11.29 0.52 10.99
CA THR A 380 -12.34 0.33 11.99
C THR A 380 -12.83 -1.12 12.00
N GLY A 381 -12.75 -1.76 13.17
CA GLY A 381 -13.18 -3.15 13.36
C GLY A 381 -12.10 -4.20 13.15
N SER A 382 -10.88 -3.82 12.78
CA SER A 382 -9.78 -4.77 12.54
C SER A 382 -9.49 -5.66 13.74
N SER A 383 -9.55 -5.12 14.96
CA SER A 383 -9.36 -5.87 16.21
C SER A 383 -10.35 -7.04 16.38
N ALA A 384 -11.55 -6.96 15.80
CA ALA A 384 -12.56 -8.00 15.92
C ALA A 384 -12.22 -9.27 15.12
N ILE A 385 -11.35 -9.17 14.12
CA ILE A 385 -10.98 -10.28 13.23
C ILE A 385 -9.50 -10.67 13.33
N LYS A 386 -8.64 -9.80 13.87
CA LYS A 386 -7.20 -10.05 14.00
C LYS A 386 -6.84 -11.39 14.64
N GLU A 387 -7.51 -11.77 15.73
CA GLU A 387 -7.23 -13.01 16.46
C GLU A 387 -7.59 -14.28 15.66
N HIS A 388 -8.41 -14.11 14.62
CA HIS A 388 -8.94 -15.19 13.79
C HIS A 388 -8.17 -15.38 12.48
N LEU A 389 -7.36 -14.40 12.05
CA LEU A 389 -6.50 -14.49 10.88
C LEU A 389 -5.15 -15.11 11.26
N LYS A 390 -4.80 -16.24 10.63
CA LYS A 390 -3.59 -16.99 10.95
C LYS A 390 -2.78 -17.36 9.72
N LEU A 391 -1.46 -17.38 9.89
CA LEU A 391 -0.57 -18.02 8.92
C LEU A 391 -0.48 -19.51 9.26
N HIS A 392 -0.68 -20.34 8.24
CA HIS A 392 -0.66 -21.79 8.38
C HIS A 392 0.65 -22.32 7.81
N TRP A 393 1.64 -22.47 8.68
CA TRP A 393 3.00 -22.88 8.34
C TRP A 393 3.07 -24.36 7.95
N LEU A 394 3.68 -24.63 6.81
CA LEU A 394 3.90 -25.96 6.24
C LEU A 394 5.39 -26.13 5.95
N ASP A 395 6.00 -27.19 6.48
CA ASP A 395 7.40 -27.48 6.19
C ASP A 395 7.51 -28.25 4.86
N GLY A 396 8.01 -27.58 3.81
CA GLY A 396 8.15 -28.19 2.49
C GLY A 396 9.03 -29.45 2.52
N LYS A 397 10.02 -29.50 3.41
CA LYS A 397 10.93 -30.65 3.52
C LYS A 397 10.20 -31.88 4.05
N GLU A 398 9.32 -31.71 5.03
CA GLU A 398 8.49 -32.79 5.58
C GLU A 398 7.45 -33.28 4.57
N LEU A 399 7.00 -32.38 3.68
CA LEU A 399 6.09 -32.67 2.58
C LEU A 399 6.78 -33.26 1.34
N GLY A 400 8.11 -33.43 1.36
CA GLY A 400 8.88 -33.97 0.23
C GLY A 400 9.07 -33.00 -0.94
N ILE A 401 8.89 -31.70 -0.71
CA ILE A 401 9.08 -30.64 -1.70
C ILE A 401 10.56 -30.21 -1.72
N PRO A 402 11.25 -30.22 -2.88
CA PRO A 402 12.63 -29.75 -2.98
C PRO A 402 12.80 -28.27 -2.60
N GLU A 403 14.01 -27.89 -2.19
CA GLU A 403 14.29 -26.50 -1.80
C GLU A 403 14.07 -25.55 -2.98
N GLY A 404 13.33 -24.46 -2.75
CA GLY A 404 13.00 -23.48 -3.79
C GLY A 404 12.02 -23.94 -4.87
N ASP A 405 11.46 -25.16 -4.80
CA ASP A 405 10.53 -25.69 -5.80
C ASP A 405 9.10 -25.18 -5.57
N VAL A 406 8.84 -23.97 -6.10
CA VAL A 406 7.54 -23.31 -6.01
C VAL A 406 6.45 -24.11 -6.73
N ASP A 407 6.76 -24.74 -7.86
CA ASP A 407 5.79 -25.51 -8.64
C ASP A 407 5.30 -26.76 -7.90
N ALA A 408 6.21 -27.47 -7.21
CA ALA A 408 5.82 -28.58 -6.35
C ALA A 408 4.93 -28.12 -5.19
N SER A 409 5.20 -26.96 -4.58
CA SER A 409 4.32 -26.39 -3.54
C SER A 409 2.94 -26.01 -4.08
N LYS A 410 2.88 -25.50 -5.31
CA LYS A 410 1.64 -25.17 -6.03
C LYS A 410 0.79 -26.41 -6.29
N GLN A 411 1.41 -27.50 -6.75
CA GLN A 411 0.74 -28.79 -6.93
C GLN A 411 0.21 -29.34 -5.61
N HIS A 412 1.02 -29.28 -4.54
CA HIS A 412 0.58 -29.71 -3.21
C HIS A 412 -0.62 -28.87 -2.71
N PHE A 413 -0.57 -27.55 -2.88
CA PHE A 413 -1.67 -26.66 -2.50
C PHE A 413 -2.97 -27.01 -3.23
N LYS A 414 -2.92 -27.19 -4.56
CA LYS A 414 -4.10 -27.59 -5.36
C LYS A 414 -4.68 -28.94 -4.93
N ASN A 415 -3.82 -29.92 -4.67
CA ASN A 415 -4.26 -31.29 -4.44
C ASN A 415 -4.72 -31.54 -2.99
N THR A 416 -4.11 -30.86 -2.02
CA THR A 416 -4.29 -31.16 -0.59
C THR A 416 -5.06 -30.08 0.16
N MET A 417 -4.91 -28.81 -0.23
CA MET A 417 -5.46 -27.69 0.54
C MET A 417 -6.75 -27.15 -0.10
N LYS A 418 -6.75 -26.97 -1.43
CA LYS A 418 -7.90 -26.43 -2.15
C LYS A 418 -9.08 -27.41 -2.08
N GLY A 419 -10.15 -27.02 -1.40
CA GLY A 419 -11.35 -27.84 -1.20
C GLY A 419 -11.24 -28.88 -0.08
N SER A 420 -10.23 -28.80 0.80
CA SER A 420 -10.08 -29.70 1.94
C SER A 420 -11.08 -29.39 3.07
N ASP A 421 -11.74 -30.43 3.59
CA ASP A 421 -12.58 -30.35 4.79
C ASP A 421 -11.79 -29.99 6.06
N GLU A 422 -10.47 -30.24 6.04
CA GLU A 422 -9.57 -29.93 7.15
C GLU A 422 -9.17 -28.44 7.17
N TRP A 423 -9.25 -27.79 6.01
CA TRP A 423 -8.86 -26.39 5.81
C TRP A 423 -9.95 -25.56 5.07
N PRO A 424 -11.22 -25.61 5.48
CA PRO A 424 -12.34 -25.12 4.68
C PRO A 424 -12.38 -23.59 4.54
N LYS A 425 -11.48 -22.86 5.23
CA LYS A 425 -11.46 -21.39 5.31
C LYS A 425 -10.07 -20.80 5.03
N LEU A 426 -9.17 -21.58 4.43
CA LEU A 426 -7.98 -21.02 3.81
C LEU A 426 -8.39 -20.25 2.55
N GLU A 427 -7.75 -19.11 2.34
CA GLU A 427 -7.87 -18.38 1.09
C GLU A 427 -7.23 -19.20 -0.04
N ASP A 428 -7.95 -19.37 -1.15
CA ASP A 428 -7.55 -20.26 -2.24
C ASP A 428 -7.05 -19.53 -3.49
N GLY A 429 -7.21 -18.20 -3.55
CA GLY A 429 -6.67 -17.36 -4.63
C GLY A 429 -5.17 -17.09 -4.53
N ALA A 430 -4.55 -17.28 -3.37
CA ALA A 430 -3.10 -17.20 -3.21
C ALA A 430 -2.59 -17.98 -2.00
N PHE A 431 -1.32 -18.38 -2.04
CA PHE A 431 -0.59 -18.84 -0.86
C PHE A 431 0.79 -18.18 -0.79
N LEU A 432 1.46 -18.32 0.35
CA LEU A 432 2.76 -17.72 0.59
C LEU A 432 3.87 -18.77 0.59
N VAL A 433 5.05 -18.36 0.14
CA VAL A 433 6.28 -19.14 0.12
C VAL A 433 7.39 -18.36 0.79
N VAL A 434 8.17 -19.06 1.60
CA VAL A 434 9.44 -18.56 2.13
C VAL A 434 10.58 -19.18 1.33
N ASP A 435 10.99 -18.47 0.30
CA ASP A 435 12.22 -18.72 -0.45
C ASP A 435 13.44 -18.12 0.28
N SER A 436 14.64 -18.36 -0.26
CA SER A 436 15.88 -17.80 0.29
C SER A 436 15.88 -16.28 0.36
N ALA A 437 15.26 -15.61 -0.62
CA ALA A 437 15.12 -14.16 -0.66
C ALA A 437 14.21 -13.64 0.48
N SER A 438 13.07 -14.27 0.69
CA SER A 438 12.14 -13.94 1.76
C SER A 438 12.81 -14.12 3.12
N PHE A 439 13.50 -15.25 3.33
CA PHE A 439 14.28 -15.47 4.55
C PHE A 439 15.34 -14.39 4.78
N ALA A 440 16.13 -14.10 3.75
CA ALA A 440 17.19 -13.09 3.81
C ALA A 440 16.65 -11.67 4.05
N SER A 441 15.44 -11.34 3.59
CA SER A 441 14.82 -10.02 3.81
C SER A 441 14.55 -9.69 5.28
N TYR A 442 14.35 -10.70 6.13
CA TYR A 442 14.10 -10.54 7.58
C TYR A 442 15.34 -10.77 8.46
N THR A 443 16.36 -11.42 7.91
CA THR A 443 17.54 -11.88 8.67
C THR A 443 18.82 -11.14 8.30
N THR A 444 18.86 -10.49 7.14
CA THR A 444 20.05 -9.80 6.61
C THR A 444 19.74 -8.36 6.18
N LYS A 445 20.77 -7.61 5.79
CA LYS A 445 20.65 -6.26 5.21
C LYS A 445 20.67 -6.27 3.68
N SER A 446 20.65 -7.43 3.03
CA SER A 446 20.81 -7.57 1.57
C SER A 446 19.73 -6.86 0.76
N TYR A 447 18.55 -6.68 1.37
CA TYR A 447 17.41 -6.01 0.76
C TYR A 447 17.14 -4.61 1.30
N SER A 448 17.98 -4.10 2.21
CA SER A 448 17.86 -2.75 2.77
C SER A 448 18.07 -1.66 1.71
N PRO A 449 17.55 -0.43 1.93
CA PRO A 449 17.76 0.66 0.99
C PRO A 449 19.26 0.99 0.93
N VAL A 450 19.79 1.13 -0.30
CA VAL A 450 21.22 1.44 -0.51
C VAL A 450 21.52 2.93 -0.29
N THR A 451 20.50 3.78 -0.27
CA THR A 451 20.64 5.23 -0.10
C THR A 451 19.55 5.78 0.82
N SER A 452 19.83 6.89 1.51
CA SER A 452 18.86 7.60 2.34
C SER A 452 17.70 8.25 1.57
N ARG A 453 17.81 8.33 0.23
CA ARG A 453 16.72 8.81 -0.64
C ARG A 453 15.61 7.79 -0.83
N LEU A 454 15.92 6.52 -0.60
CA LEU A 454 14.93 5.45 -0.62
C LEU A 454 14.26 5.40 0.75
N ASN A 455 12.94 5.31 0.73
CA ASN A 455 12.18 5.19 1.96
C ASN A 455 12.43 3.82 2.59
N PRO A 456 12.98 3.73 3.82
CA PRO A 456 13.29 2.44 4.44
C PRO A 456 12.07 1.52 4.59
N GLY A 457 10.87 2.09 4.72
CA GLY A 457 9.63 1.33 4.82
C GLY A 457 9.27 0.50 3.58
N ASP A 458 9.76 0.87 2.40
CA ASP A 458 9.53 0.08 1.18
C ASP A 458 10.47 -1.14 1.08
N PHE A 459 11.47 -1.22 1.94
CA PHE A 459 12.55 -2.20 1.92
C PHE A 459 12.55 -3.06 3.19
N THR A 460 11.38 -3.19 3.85
CA THR A 460 11.16 -4.09 4.98
C THR A 460 11.03 -5.54 4.52
N GLY A 461 10.83 -6.47 5.47
CA GLY A 461 10.77 -7.89 5.17
C GLY A 461 9.56 -8.26 4.30
N PHE A 462 9.76 -9.14 3.33
CA PHE A 462 8.73 -9.56 2.37
C PHE A 462 8.60 -11.09 2.29
N LEU A 463 7.48 -11.53 1.75
CA LEU A 463 7.18 -12.93 1.44
C LEU A 463 6.88 -13.07 -0.06
N LEU A 464 7.05 -14.27 -0.62
CA LEU A 464 6.64 -14.57 -1.99
C LEU A 464 5.19 -15.03 -2.00
N ALA A 465 4.29 -14.25 -2.61
CA ALA A 465 2.92 -14.66 -2.87
C ALA A 465 2.83 -15.37 -4.23
N VAL A 466 2.12 -16.49 -4.27
CA VAL A 466 2.02 -17.38 -5.42
C VAL A 466 0.55 -17.56 -5.79
N ASP A 467 0.25 -17.36 -7.06
CA ASP A 467 -1.03 -17.67 -7.68
C ASP A 467 -1.08 -19.17 -7.97
N PRO A 468 -1.93 -19.92 -7.26
CA PRO A 468 -2.05 -21.35 -7.48
C PRO A 468 -2.63 -21.65 -8.85
N ASP A 469 -3.48 -20.83 -9.44
CA ASP A 469 -4.16 -21.18 -10.69
C ASP A 469 -3.42 -20.74 -11.95
N PHE A 470 -2.45 -19.82 -11.85
CA PHE A 470 -1.63 -19.37 -13.00
C PHE A 470 -1.02 -20.51 -13.82
N ASP A 471 -1.21 -20.51 -15.13
CA ASP A 471 -0.56 -21.44 -16.06
C ASP A 471 0.49 -20.67 -16.89
N PRO A 472 1.79 -21.03 -16.81
CA PRO A 472 2.83 -20.36 -17.60
C PRO A 472 2.63 -20.50 -19.12
N GLU A 473 1.92 -21.52 -19.60
CA GLU A 473 1.63 -21.72 -21.02
C GLU A 473 0.50 -20.80 -21.51
N GLU A 474 -0.51 -20.54 -20.68
CA GLU A 474 -1.57 -19.57 -20.97
C GLU A 474 -1.05 -18.13 -20.80
N GLY A 475 -0.13 -17.93 -19.85
CA GLY A 475 0.43 -16.63 -19.50
C GLY A 475 -0.52 -15.82 -18.61
N SER A 476 -0.25 -14.52 -18.50
CA SER A 476 -1.10 -13.63 -17.72
C SER A 476 -2.40 -13.35 -18.49
N THR A 477 -3.50 -13.16 -17.77
CA THR A 477 -4.81 -12.88 -18.39
C THR A 477 -4.80 -11.54 -19.13
N ARG A 478 -3.91 -10.63 -18.72
CA ARG A 478 -3.80 -9.23 -19.15
C ARG A 478 -2.33 -8.84 -19.37
N PRO A 479 -1.67 -9.40 -20.40
CA PRO A 479 -0.23 -9.22 -20.61
C PRO A 479 0.15 -7.78 -20.99
N ASP A 480 -0.81 -6.97 -21.46
CA ASP A 480 -0.64 -5.54 -21.73
C ASP A 480 -0.60 -4.69 -20.44
N GLU A 481 -1.27 -5.14 -19.39
CA GLU A 481 -1.33 -4.43 -18.10
C GLU A 481 -0.25 -4.93 -17.14
N SER A 482 0.01 -6.24 -17.14
CA SER A 482 0.94 -6.91 -16.23
C SER A 482 2.07 -7.62 -16.98
N PRO A 483 2.88 -6.88 -17.76
CA PRO A 483 3.91 -7.47 -18.58
C PRO A 483 4.95 -8.20 -17.74
N GLY A 484 5.20 -9.46 -18.10
CA GLY A 484 6.18 -10.32 -17.42
C GLY A 484 5.71 -10.89 -16.08
N TYR A 485 4.42 -10.82 -15.76
CA TYR A 485 3.86 -11.54 -14.63
C TYR A 485 4.04 -13.06 -14.82
N SER A 486 4.47 -13.74 -13.76
CA SER A 486 4.85 -15.17 -13.80
C SER A 486 4.08 -16.03 -12.79
N GLY A 487 2.89 -15.57 -12.37
CA GLY A 487 2.10 -16.25 -11.35
C GLY A 487 2.62 -16.05 -9.93
N GLN A 488 3.58 -15.15 -9.71
CA GLN A 488 4.17 -14.90 -8.40
C GLN A 488 4.64 -13.46 -8.26
N MET A 489 4.56 -12.94 -7.03
CA MET A 489 4.94 -11.57 -6.69
C MET A 489 5.39 -11.50 -5.23
N ARG A 490 6.44 -10.73 -4.92
CA ARG A 490 6.82 -10.48 -3.53
C ARG A 490 5.94 -9.40 -2.92
N ILE A 491 5.59 -9.53 -1.65
CA ILE A 491 4.73 -8.60 -0.91
C ILE A 491 5.31 -8.31 0.48
N LEU A 492 5.25 -7.06 0.93
CA LEU A 492 5.61 -6.70 2.31
C LEU A 492 4.75 -7.46 3.33
N GLY A 493 5.37 -7.91 4.42
CA GLY A 493 4.68 -8.67 5.47
C GLY A 493 3.45 -7.95 6.03
N SER A 494 3.55 -6.65 6.28
CA SER A 494 2.44 -5.81 6.79
C SER A 494 1.21 -5.74 5.87
N LEU A 495 1.39 -6.00 4.57
CA LEU A 495 0.33 -5.94 3.55
C LEU A 495 -0.37 -7.28 3.32
N VAL A 496 0.12 -8.36 3.93
CA VAL A 496 -0.46 -9.71 3.77
C VAL A 496 -1.94 -9.73 4.15
N TRP A 497 -2.32 -9.10 5.28
CA TRP A 497 -3.73 -9.06 5.68
C TRP A 497 -4.48 -7.87 5.10
N SER A 498 -3.87 -6.68 5.07
CA SER A 498 -4.57 -5.46 4.71
C SER A 498 -4.86 -5.33 3.23
N ASP A 499 -4.03 -5.96 2.38
CA ASP A 499 -4.12 -5.88 0.93
C ASP A 499 -4.34 -7.27 0.33
N LEU A 500 -3.39 -8.20 0.48
CA LEU A 500 -3.48 -9.50 -0.21
C LEU A 500 -4.73 -10.27 0.21
N TYR A 501 -4.86 -10.59 1.50
CA TYR A 501 -6.01 -11.33 1.98
C TYR A 501 -7.32 -10.55 1.85
N SER A 502 -7.32 -9.24 2.16
CA SER A 502 -8.55 -8.44 2.11
C SER A 502 -9.12 -8.37 0.69
N LEU A 503 -8.26 -8.25 -0.33
CA LEU A 503 -8.67 -8.16 -1.71
C LEU A 503 -9.06 -9.52 -2.30
N LEU A 504 -8.35 -10.59 -1.95
CA LEU A 504 -8.73 -11.96 -2.34
C LEU A 504 -10.06 -12.38 -1.71
N ALA A 505 -10.20 -12.19 -0.39
CA ALA A 505 -11.43 -12.50 0.33
C ALA A 505 -12.63 -11.64 -0.12
N SER A 506 -12.35 -10.43 -0.64
CA SER A 506 -13.36 -9.58 -1.28
C SER A 506 -13.52 -9.84 -2.77
N GLN A 507 -12.70 -10.73 -3.35
CA GLN A 507 -12.62 -11.06 -4.78
C GLN A 507 -12.40 -9.83 -5.68
N THR A 508 -11.76 -8.78 -5.19
CA THR A 508 -11.66 -7.49 -5.89
C THR A 508 -10.48 -7.36 -6.83
N SER A 509 -9.39 -8.11 -6.59
CA SER A 509 -8.11 -7.95 -7.29
C SER A 509 -7.28 -9.21 -7.10
N ASP A 510 -6.60 -9.65 -8.17
CA ASP A 510 -5.72 -10.81 -8.16
C ASP A 510 -4.26 -10.40 -8.00
N LEU A 511 -3.36 -11.37 -7.84
CA LEU A 511 -1.92 -11.09 -7.76
C LEU A 511 -1.39 -10.40 -9.02
N GLU A 512 -1.93 -10.74 -10.20
CA GLU A 512 -1.59 -10.13 -11.47
C GLU A 512 -1.84 -8.61 -11.47
N ASP A 513 -2.90 -8.12 -10.82
CA ASP A 513 -3.28 -6.70 -10.80
C ASP A 513 -2.29 -5.80 -10.03
N HIS A 514 -1.54 -6.40 -9.09
CA HIS A 514 -0.56 -5.71 -8.25
C HIS A 514 0.84 -5.75 -8.84
N TRP A 515 1.08 -6.63 -9.80
CA TRP A 515 2.38 -6.82 -10.44
C TRP A 515 2.98 -5.52 -10.99
N PRO A 516 2.24 -4.62 -11.67
CA PRO A 516 2.82 -3.39 -12.21
C PRO A 516 3.40 -2.47 -11.14
N LEU A 517 2.86 -2.51 -9.91
CA LEU A 517 3.37 -1.75 -8.77
C LEU A 517 4.60 -2.42 -8.17
N ALA A 518 4.63 -3.76 -8.15
CA ALA A 518 5.76 -4.53 -7.67
C ALA A 518 6.96 -4.46 -8.61
N SER A 519 6.73 -4.59 -9.92
CA SER A 519 7.78 -4.70 -10.95
C SER A 519 8.67 -3.47 -11.04
N GLU A 520 8.19 -2.32 -10.59
CA GLU A 520 8.98 -1.08 -10.55
C GLU A 520 9.83 -0.93 -9.30
N HIS A 521 9.51 -1.66 -8.23
CA HIS A 521 10.32 -1.66 -7.02
C HIS A 521 11.71 -2.27 -7.33
N PRO A 522 12.82 -1.74 -6.79
CA PRO A 522 14.17 -2.24 -7.11
C PRO A 522 14.43 -3.71 -6.72
N ASN A 523 13.59 -4.26 -5.84
CA ASN A 523 13.61 -5.67 -5.42
C ASN A 523 12.38 -6.46 -5.89
N MET A 524 11.56 -5.88 -6.79
CA MET A 524 10.33 -6.49 -7.31
C MET A 524 9.32 -6.86 -6.21
N VAL A 525 9.12 -5.95 -5.25
CA VAL A 525 8.26 -6.14 -4.08
C VAL A 525 7.09 -5.18 -4.19
N TYR A 526 5.89 -5.71 -4.02
CA TYR A 526 4.69 -4.94 -3.83
C TYR A 526 4.68 -4.32 -2.43
N VAL A 527 4.71 -2.99 -2.40
CA VAL A 527 4.81 -2.17 -1.17
C VAL A 527 3.55 -1.30 -0.97
N GLY A 528 2.43 -1.69 -1.58
CA GLY A 528 1.20 -0.90 -1.56
C GLY A 528 1.19 0.19 -2.63
N PRO A 529 0.26 1.17 -2.53
CA PRO A 529 0.19 2.30 -3.45
C PRO A 529 1.49 3.10 -3.46
N THR A 530 1.86 3.59 -4.64
CA THR A 530 3.09 4.36 -4.87
C THR A 530 2.78 5.70 -5.52
N VAL A 531 3.63 6.69 -5.26
CA VAL A 531 3.52 8.03 -5.87
C VAL A 531 4.55 8.21 -6.99
N PRO A 532 4.31 9.11 -7.96
CA PRO A 532 5.21 9.31 -9.09
C PRO A 532 6.67 9.58 -8.67
N TRP A 533 6.89 10.34 -7.60
CA TRP A 533 8.24 10.63 -7.12
C TRP A 533 8.97 9.40 -6.56
N GLN A 534 8.24 8.51 -5.90
CA GLN A 534 8.77 7.25 -5.38
C GLN A 534 9.20 6.34 -6.54
N ARG A 535 8.32 6.14 -7.52
CA ARG A 535 8.60 5.36 -8.74
C ARG A 535 9.79 5.94 -9.51
N PHE A 536 9.87 7.26 -9.62
CA PHE A 536 11.00 7.95 -10.26
C PHE A 536 12.34 7.64 -9.56
N ILE A 537 12.38 7.69 -8.23
CA ILE A 537 13.60 7.39 -7.47
C ILE A 537 14.00 5.92 -7.66
N TRP A 538 13.02 5.00 -7.64
CA TRP A 538 13.28 3.59 -7.89
C TRP A 538 13.82 3.33 -9.28
N GLN A 539 13.22 3.93 -10.31
CA GLN A 539 13.69 3.82 -11.68
C GLN A 539 15.15 4.28 -11.80
N LYS A 540 15.49 5.44 -11.20
CA LYS A 540 16.86 5.97 -11.21
C LYS A 540 17.85 5.05 -10.48
N HIS A 541 17.42 4.45 -9.39
CA HIS A 541 18.22 3.48 -8.65
C HIS A 541 18.42 2.18 -9.44
N SER A 542 17.38 1.65 -10.06
CA SER A 542 17.44 0.48 -10.94
C SER A 542 18.33 0.73 -12.16
N GLU A 543 18.23 1.90 -12.81
CA GLU A 543 19.13 2.33 -13.88
C GLU A 543 20.60 2.31 -13.41
N MET A 544 20.87 2.83 -12.21
CA MET A 544 22.22 2.84 -11.64
C MET A 544 22.74 1.41 -11.39
N ARG A 545 21.93 0.54 -10.78
CA ARG A 545 22.26 -0.89 -10.56
C ARG A 545 22.59 -1.59 -11.89
N TRP A 546 21.78 -1.38 -12.91
CA TRP A 546 22.00 -1.97 -14.23
C TRP A 546 23.27 -1.46 -14.91
N ASN A 547 23.56 -0.16 -14.81
CA ASN A 547 24.80 0.39 -15.35
C ASN A 547 26.04 -0.18 -14.64
N ILE A 548 25.98 -0.36 -13.32
CA ILE A 548 27.06 -0.99 -12.55
C ILE A 548 27.25 -2.45 -12.98
N LEU A 549 26.15 -3.22 -13.08
CA LEU A 549 26.22 -4.61 -13.47
C LEU A 549 26.79 -4.79 -14.88
N ARG A 550 26.37 -3.96 -15.85
CA ARG A 550 26.94 -3.97 -17.20
C ARG A 550 28.43 -3.67 -17.18
N ALA A 551 28.86 -2.63 -16.45
CA ALA A 551 30.28 -2.30 -16.33
C ALA A 551 31.11 -3.45 -15.73
N VAL A 552 30.56 -4.17 -14.74
CA VAL A 552 31.21 -5.36 -14.17
C VAL A 552 31.28 -6.50 -15.19
N ILE A 553 30.19 -6.79 -15.90
CA ILE A 553 30.16 -7.81 -16.95
C ILE A 553 31.17 -7.48 -18.06
N ASP A 554 31.23 -6.22 -18.49
CA ASP A 554 32.15 -5.75 -19.53
C ASP A 554 33.60 -5.83 -19.04
N HIS A 555 33.86 -5.49 -17.78
CA HIS A 555 35.17 -5.66 -17.17
C HIS A 555 35.62 -7.12 -17.13
N LEU A 556 34.71 -8.05 -16.78
CA LEU A 556 34.99 -9.50 -16.78
C LEU A 556 35.22 -10.04 -18.21
N LYS A 557 34.45 -9.56 -19.20
CA LYS A 557 34.64 -9.92 -20.61
C LYS A 557 35.99 -9.43 -21.15
N LEU A 558 36.42 -8.23 -20.76
CA LEU A 558 37.70 -7.65 -21.17
C LEU A 558 38.89 -8.24 -20.40
N ASN A 559 38.67 -8.84 -19.23
CA ASN A 559 39.70 -9.44 -18.38
C ASN A 559 39.38 -10.91 -18.04
N PRO A 560 39.32 -11.81 -19.04
CA PRO A 560 38.94 -13.22 -18.83
C PRO A 560 39.92 -14.00 -17.94
N GLY A 561 41.06 -13.41 -17.56
CA GLY A 561 42.06 -14.01 -16.67
C GLY A 561 41.90 -13.68 -15.18
N ILE A 562 40.92 -12.86 -14.77
CA ILE A 562 40.66 -12.59 -13.36
C ILE A 562 39.79 -13.74 -12.79
N PRO A 563 40.31 -14.58 -11.88
CA PRO A 563 39.49 -15.60 -11.24
C PRO A 563 38.40 -14.91 -10.41
N VAL A 564 37.14 -15.18 -10.74
CA VAL A 564 36.00 -14.79 -9.89
C VAL A 564 36.11 -15.63 -8.62
N THR A 565 36.44 -15.01 -7.49
CA THR A 565 36.42 -15.66 -6.19
C THR A 565 34.96 -15.89 -5.78
N THR A 566 34.33 -16.93 -6.30
CA THR A 566 33.06 -17.46 -5.78
C THR A 566 33.35 -18.25 -4.51
N GLN A 567 33.74 -17.57 -3.44
CA GLN A 567 33.80 -18.18 -2.12
C GLN A 567 32.58 -17.68 -1.34
N PRO A 568 31.65 -18.56 -0.93
CA PRO A 568 30.60 -18.16 0.02
C PRO A 568 31.27 -17.70 1.32
N PRO A 569 30.69 -16.74 2.05
CA PRO A 569 31.29 -16.22 3.28
C PRO A 569 31.37 -17.34 4.31
N GLN A 570 32.54 -17.96 4.46
CA GLN A 570 32.85 -18.80 5.60
C GLN A 570 33.17 -17.89 6.78
N ALA A 571 32.48 -18.12 7.89
CA ALA A 571 32.78 -17.50 9.18
C ALA A 571 34.26 -17.74 9.53
N GLN A 572 34.99 -16.65 9.79
CA GLN A 572 36.35 -16.73 10.30
C GLN A 572 36.30 -17.13 11.77
N ASP A 573 36.58 -18.41 12.05
CA ASP A 573 37.02 -18.84 13.38
C ASP A 573 38.51 -18.57 13.52
N THR A 574 38.85 -17.60 14.37
CA THR A 574 40.21 -17.37 14.84
C THR A 574 40.57 -18.42 15.91
N SER A 575 41.36 -19.42 15.55
CA SER A 575 42.26 -20.05 16.53
C SER A 575 43.52 -20.61 15.85
N THR A 576 44.65 -20.18 16.39
CA THR A 576 46.01 -20.35 15.91
C THR A 576 46.64 -21.62 16.51
N THR A 577 47.39 -22.36 15.66
CA THR A 577 48.55 -23.24 15.97
C THR A 577 48.25 -24.55 16.75
N THR A 578 48.73 -25.77 16.42
CA THR A 578 49.95 -26.23 15.72
C THR A 578 49.78 -27.71 15.28
N SER A 579 50.45 -28.04 14.18
CA SER A 579 50.71 -29.30 13.46
C SER A 579 50.84 -30.64 14.23
N ILE A 580 50.51 -31.77 13.57
CA ILE A 580 51.42 -32.87 13.14
C ILE A 580 50.64 -34.08 12.55
N THR A 581 50.90 -34.36 11.26
CA THR A 581 51.24 -35.65 10.60
C THR A 581 50.38 -36.94 10.74
N ALA A 582 49.77 -37.29 9.59
CA ALA A 582 49.73 -38.58 8.87
C ALA A 582 48.85 -39.79 9.26
N ALA A 583 48.34 -40.40 8.18
CA ALA A 583 48.11 -41.83 7.89
C ALA A 583 46.67 -42.40 8.00
N THR A 584 46.07 -42.59 6.81
CA THR A 584 45.53 -43.84 6.25
C THR A 584 44.93 -44.88 7.21
N SER A 585 43.62 -45.19 7.08
CA SER A 585 43.14 -46.53 6.68
C SER A 585 41.60 -46.64 6.65
N THR A 586 41.13 -47.14 5.52
CA THR A 586 39.96 -48.00 5.27
C THR A 586 39.47 -48.83 6.45
N ALA A 587 38.15 -48.87 6.69
CA ALA A 587 37.29 -50.08 6.60
C ALA A 587 35.96 -49.95 7.40
N VAL A 588 34.85 -50.17 6.69
CA VAL A 588 33.51 -50.65 7.13
C VAL A 588 33.58 -52.20 7.22
N PRO A 589 32.62 -53.01 7.76
CA PRO A 589 31.40 -52.79 8.58
C PRO A 589 31.35 -53.64 9.88
N SER A 590 30.31 -53.49 10.71
CA SER A 590 29.37 -54.60 11.05
C SER A 590 28.25 -54.20 12.03
N VAL A 591 27.05 -54.70 11.73
CA VAL A 591 25.81 -54.73 12.53
C VAL A 591 25.88 -55.95 13.49
N PRO A 592 25.28 -55.93 14.70
CA PRO A 592 24.03 -56.68 14.91
C PRO A 592 23.03 -56.06 15.92
N SER A 593 21.79 -55.93 15.46
CA SER A 593 20.53 -56.52 15.97
C SER A 593 20.23 -56.71 17.49
N VAL A 594 18.97 -56.38 17.81
CA VAL A 594 18.04 -56.87 18.87
C VAL A 594 18.21 -56.38 20.32
N ARG A 595 17.24 -55.58 20.83
CA ARG A 595 16.23 -56.02 21.83
C ARG A 595 15.31 -54.90 22.33
N GLU A 596 14.03 -55.17 22.12
CA GLU A 596 12.81 -54.70 22.76
C GLU A 596 12.84 -54.82 24.30
N ILE A 597 12.52 -53.74 25.03
CA ILE A 597 11.99 -53.74 26.41
C ILE A 597 11.10 -52.49 26.63
N GLN A 598 9.82 -52.73 26.91
CA GLN A 598 8.81 -51.81 27.49
C GLN A 598 9.05 -51.68 29.02
N PRO A 599 8.73 -50.56 29.72
CA PRO A 599 7.43 -50.44 30.45
C PRO A 599 7.06 -48.95 30.78
N PRO A 600 6.15 -48.63 31.74
CA PRO A 600 4.73 -48.97 31.86
C PRO A 600 3.80 -47.72 31.97
N GLN A 601 2.49 -47.97 31.86
CA GLN A 601 1.41 -47.06 32.26
C GLN A 601 1.30 -46.89 33.79
N ALA A 602 0.84 -45.73 34.23
CA ALA A 602 0.15 -45.56 35.52
C ALA A 602 -1.07 -44.63 35.36
N GLN A 603 -2.24 -45.17 35.71
CA GLN A 603 -3.51 -44.47 35.93
C GLN A 603 -3.64 -44.07 37.41
N ALA A 604 -4.35 -42.96 37.69
CA ALA A 604 -5.24 -42.74 38.86
C ALA A 604 -5.75 -41.27 38.81
N THR A 605 -7.00 -40.98 38.41
CA THR A 605 -8.26 -40.91 39.20
C THR A 605 -8.41 -39.71 40.17
N SER A 606 -9.39 -38.86 39.80
CA SER A 606 -10.51 -38.30 40.59
C SER A 606 -10.32 -37.20 41.67
N ALA A 607 -11.05 -36.08 41.48
CA ALA A 607 -12.17 -35.55 42.31
C ALA A 607 -12.23 -34.00 42.23
N ILE A 608 -13.24 -33.40 41.59
CA ILE A 608 -14.50 -32.85 42.16
C ILE A 608 -14.29 -31.86 43.32
N THR A 609 -14.56 -30.56 43.07
CA THR A 609 -15.51 -29.74 43.86
C THR A 609 -15.80 -28.40 43.15
N SER A 610 -17.08 -28.12 42.95
CA SER A 610 -17.64 -26.78 42.67
C SER A 610 -17.59 -25.90 43.94
N PRO A 611 -17.84 -24.58 43.83
CA PRO A 611 -19.20 -24.15 44.14
C PRO A 611 -19.75 -22.98 43.29
N THR A 612 -21.03 -22.74 43.53
CA THR A 612 -22.05 -22.03 42.77
C THR A 612 -22.37 -20.68 43.41
N VAL A 613 -22.50 -19.64 42.56
CA VAL A 613 -23.41 -18.46 42.61
C VAL A 613 -23.28 -17.41 43.74
N ALA A 614 -23.11 -16.16 43.32
CA ALA A 614 -23.98 -15.05 43.75
C ALA A 614 -24.04 -13.94 42.68
N VAL A 615 -25.26 -13.65 42.22
CA VAL A 615 -25.65 -12.53 41.36
C VAL A 615 -25.76 -11.27 42.22
N SER A 616 -25.26 -10.12 41.74
CA SER A 616 -25.69 -8.81 42.25
C SER A 616 -25.61 -7.73 41.18
N THR A 617 -26.77 -7.14 40.91
CA THR A 617 -27.08 -5.98 40.06
C THR A 617 -26.71 -4.65 40.73
N ALA A 618 -26.04 -3.73 40.02
CA ALA A 618 -26.22 -2.28 40.20
C ALA A 618 -25.64 -1.48 39.01
N ALA A 619 -26.37 -0.44 38.61
CA ALA A 619 -26.17 0.46 37.48
C ALA A 619 -25.22 1.65 37.83
N PRO A 620 -24.92 2.58 36.89
CA PRO A 620 -23.62 3.25 36.80
C PRO A 620 -23.54 4.57 37.59
N VAL A 621 -22.33 4.86 38.08
CA VAL A 621 -21.96 6.16 38.67
C VAL A 621 -21.04 6.91 37.71
N THR A 622 -21.49 8.10 37.31
CA THR A 622 -20.76 9.14 36.59
C THR A 622 -19.48 9.60 37.32
N PRO A 623 -18.36 9.85 36.63
CA PRO A 623 -17.26 10.61 37.21
C PRO A 623 -17.28 12.07 36.75
N SER A 624 -17.52 12.95 37.72
CA SER A 624 -17.35 14.38 37.64
C SER A 624 -15.85 14.73 37.75
N VAL A 625 -15.34 15.50 36.80
CA VAL A 625 -14.03 16.16 36.86
C VAL A 625 -14.09 17.33 37.86
N PRO A 626 -13.02 17.59 38.62
CA PRO A 626 -12.66 18.97 38.88
C PRO A 626 -11.21 19.28 38.49
N SER A 627 -11.14 20.37 37.74
CA SER A 627 -9.96 21.18 37.41
C SER A 627 -9.32 21.78 38.66
N SER A 628 -7.99 21.77 38.74
CA SER A 628 -7.19 22.71 39.54
C SER A 628 -5.74 22.72 39.03
N ALA A 629 -5.28 23.90 38.60
CA ALA A 629 -3.88 24.25 38.36
C ALA A 629 -3.42 25.23 39.49
N PRO A 630 -2.16 25.70 39.52
CA PRO A 630 -1.08 25.07 40.26
C PRO A 630 -0.52 25.99 41.37
N ALA A 631 0.20 25.42 42.33
CA ALA A 631 1.03 26.16 43.28
C ALA A 631 2.45 25.59 43.28
N ALA A 632 3.41 26.50 43.21
CA ALA A 632 4.84 26.29 43.16
C ALA A 632 5.40 25.75 44.48
N GLU A 633 6.45 24.92 44.40
CA GLU A 633 7.45 24.84 45.46
C GLU A 633 8.79 24.31 44.89
N GLN A 634 9.87 24.83 45.48
CA GLN A 634 11.25 24.82 45.02
C GLN A 634 12.08 23.67 45.63
N ASP A 635 13.17 23.37 44.92
CA ASP A 635 14.46 22.77 45.36
C ASP A 635 14.54 21.28 45.71
N PRO A 636 15.75 20.65 45.69
CA PRO A 636 16.89 20.79 44.77
C PRO A 636 17.37 19.42 44.21
N ILE A 637 17.99 19.43 43.03
CA ILE A 637 18.58 18.25 42.38
C ILE A 637 19.97 17.98 42.96
N SER A 638 20.19 16.73 43.39
CA SER A 638 21.51 16.19 43.76
C SER A 638 22.21 15.60 42.54
N ASP A 639 23.49 15.95 42.41
CA ASP A 639 24.47 15.39 41.49
C ASP A 639 24.63 13.87 41.63
N ALA A 640 24.56 13.16 40.51
CA ALA A 640 25.19 11.84 40.34
C ALA A 640 25.71 11.71 38.91
N SER A 641 27.02 11.85 38.78
CA SER A 641 27.79 11.76 37.55
C SER A 641 27.83 10.31 37.02
N VAL A 642 27.52 10.12 35.74
CA VAL A 642 27.75 8.87 34.99
C VAL A 642 28.91 9.11 34.01
N PRO A 643 29.92 8.22 33.92
CA PRO A 643 31.09 8.44 33.10
C PRO A 643 30.79 8.31 31.60
N SER A 644 31.32 9.27 30.84
CA SER A 644 31.34 9.33 29.38
C SER A 644 32.14 8.16 28.80
N SER A 645 31.48 7.33 27.99
CA SER A 645 32.11 6.31 27.15
C SER A 645 32.66 6.96 25.89
N THR A 646 33.99 6.87 25.74
CA THR A 646 34.76 7.27 24.55
C THR A 646 34.24 6.52 23.30
N PRO A 647 33.94 7.20 22.19
CA PRO A 647 33.59 6.52 20.94
C PRO A 647 34.84 5.84 20.35
N PRO A 648 34.68 4.67 19.69
CA PRO A 648 35.80 3.99 19.04
C PRO A 648 36.28 4.81 17.84
N ALA A 649 37.60 4.77 17.63
CA ALA A 649 38.29 5.49 16.56
C ALA A 649 37.69 5.15 15.19
N GLU A 650 37.30 6.20 14.45
CA GLU A 650 36.98 6.13 13.02
C GLU A 650 38.20 5.57 12.27
N GLU A 651 38.06 4.38 11.72
CA GLU A 651 38.97 3.89 10.70
C GLU A 651 38.89 4.82 9.49
N ALA A 652 40.06 5.32 9.07
CA ALA A 652 40.17 6.20 7.91
C ALA A 652 39.60 5.51 6.66
N PRO A 653 38.68 6.15 5.91
CA PRO A 653 38.11 5.57 4.72
C PRO A 653 39.19 5.45 3.63
N VAL A 654 39.52 4.22 3.28
CA VAL A 654 40.29 3.91 2.08
C VAL A 654 39.47 4.40 0.89
N ASN A 655 39.99 5.40 0.17
CA ASN A 655 39.45 5.84 -1.12
C ASN A 655 39.39 4.62 -2.05
N ASP A 656 38.19 4.12 -2.31
CA ASP A 656 37.95 2.92 -3.12
C ASP A 656 38.33 3.19 -4.60
N PRO A 657 39.39 2.55 -5.14
CA PRO A 657 39.77 2.69 -6.54
C PRO A 657 38.64 2.33 -7.51
N LEU A 658 37.73 1.43 -7.09
CA LEU A 658 36.56 1.05 -7.86
C LEU A 658 35.55 2.20 -7.96
N ARG A 659 35.25 2.89 -6.84
CA ARG A 659 34.38 4.08 -6.85
C ARG A 659 34.91 5.16 -7.79
N THR A 660 36.20 5.46 -7.72
CA THR A 660 36.84 6.46 -8.60
C THR A 660 36.76 6.05 -10.06
N PHE A 661 37.03 4.79 -10.38
CA PHE A 661 36.91 4.26 -11.74
C PHE A 661 35.47 4.35 -12.26
N MET A 662 34.49 3.90 -11.48
CA MET A 662 33.07 3.88 -11.85
C MET A 662 32.51 5.29 -12.11
N LEU A 663 32.83 6.25 -11.25
CA LEU A 663 32.41 7.64 -11.43
C LEU A 663 33.13 8.30 -12.62
N THR A 664 34.39 7.96 -12.88
CA THR A 664 35.13 8.45 -14.06
C THR A 664 34.51 7.96 -15.37
N GLU A 665 34.14 6.68 -15.46
CA GLU A 665 33.49 6.12 -16.66
C GLU A 665 32.06 6.67 -16.83
N PHE A 666 31.30 6.81 -15.75
CA PHE A 666 29.97 7.41 -15.80
C PHE A 666 30.01 8.89 -16.24
N GLN A 667 31.04 9.63 -15.80
CA GLN A 667 31.27 10.99 -16.26
C GLN A 667 31.56 11.06 -17.77
N ARG A 668 32.43 10.17 -18.29
CA ARG A 668 32.73 10.08 -19.74
C ARG A 668 31.48 9.79 -20.56
N TYR A 669 30.66 8.85 -20.11
CA TYR A 669 29.37 8.54 -20.73
C TYR A 669 28.44 9.76 -20.81
N LEU A 670 28.30 10.51 -19.71
CA LEU A 670 27.45 11.70 -19.66
C LEU A 670 27.95 12.82 -20.58
N ARG A 671 29.28 12.98 -20.72
CA ARG A 671 29.88 13.91 -21.68
C ARG A 671 29.54 13.53 -23.12
N HIS A 672 29.68 12.26 -23.46
CA HIS A 672 29.39 11.74 -24.80
C HIS A 672 27.92 11.90 -25.19
N ARG A 673 26.99 11.80 -24.23
CA ARG A 673 25.54 12.02 -24.43
C ARG A 673 25.11 13.50 -24.42
N GLY A 674 26.03 14.45 -24.32
CA GLY A 674 25.69 15.88 -24.32
C GLY A 674 24.99 16.34 -23.03
N HIS A 675 25.31 15.75 -21.89
CA HIS A 675 24.78 16.12 -20.58
C HIS A 675 25.82 16.83 -19.68
N PRO A 676 26.28 18.04 -20.05
CA PRO A 676 27.41 18.71 -19.38
C PRO A 676 27.12 18.99 -17.89
N ARG A 677 25.87 19.36 -17.56
CA ARG A 677 25.48 19.60 -16.16
C ARG A 677 25.61 18.36 -15.28
N ARG A 678 25.23 17.19 -15.80
CA ARG A 678 25.31 15.93 -15.06
C ARG A 678 26.76 15.44 -14.96
N ALA A 679 27.55 15.62 -16.02
CA ALA A 679 28.99 15.32 -15.99
C ALA A 679 29.75 16.17 -14.97
N ALA A 680 29.41 17.46 -14.85
CA ALA A 680 29.96 18.36 -13.83
C ALA A 680 29.58 17.91 -12.40
N MET A 681 28.37 17.41 -12.18
CA MET A 681 27.97 16.84 -10.88
C MET A 681 28.77 15.61 -10.50
N VAL A 682 29.08 14.75 -11.48
CA VAL A 682 29.94 13.58 -11.24
C VAL A 682 31.39 13.99 -10.97
N ASP A 683 31.87 15.08 -11.59
CA ASP A 683 33.18 15.66 -11.30
C ASP A 683 33.28 16.15 -9.85
N GLU A 684 32.22 16.79 -9.34
CA GLU A 684 32.16 17.19 -7.93
C GLU A 684 32.13 15.96 -7.02
N LEU A 685 31.33 14.93 -7.34
CA LEU A 685 31.28 13.69 -6.55
C LEU A 685 32.62 12.93 -6.48
N LEU A 686 33.46 13.05 -7.53
CA LEU A 686 34.82 12.52 -7.57
C LEU A 686 35.79 13.31 -6.68
N ARG A 687 35.51 14.59 -6.42
CA ARG A 687 36.37 15.49 -5.64
C ARG A 687 36.00 15.56 -4.16
N LEU A 688 34.77 15.21 -3.80
CA LEU A 688 34.31 15.23 -2.41
C LEU A 688 35.07 14.22 -1.55
N GLN A 689 35.63 14.73 -0.45
CA GLN A 689 36.11 13.88 0.63
C GLN A 689 34.93 13.25 1.38
N PRO A 690 35.12 12.09 2.03
CA PRO A 690 34.09 11.50 2.88
C PRO A 690 33.59 12.50 3.93
N GLY A 691 32.27 12.75 3.95
CA GLY A 691 31.62 13.73 4.85
C GLY A 691 31.57 15.17 4.32
N GLU A 692 32.19 15.47 3.18
CA GLU A 692 32.09 16.79 2.54
C GLU A 692 30.79 16.88 1.73
N GLU A 693 30.02 17.96 1.92
CA GLU A 693 28.84 18.25 1.09
C GLU A 693 29.23 18.91 -0.24
N PRO A 694 28.50 18.64 -1.34
CA PRO A 694 28.73 19.31 -2.63
C PRO A 694 28.66 20.84 -2.52
N ASP A 695 29.69 21.55 -2.99
CA ASP A 695 29.71 23.01 -2.97
C ASP A 695 28.99 23.56 -4.21
N ALA A 696 27.88 24.27 -3.99
CA ALA A 696 27.05 24.81 -5.08
C ALA A 696 27.78 25.88 -5.93
N GLY A 697 28.79 26.56 -5.39
CA GLY A 697 29.67 27.47 -6.11
C GLY A 697 30.61 26.72 -7.05
N ARG A 698 31.31 25.69 -6.55
CA ARG A 698 32.18 24.82 -7.36
C ARG A 698 31.39 24.10 -8.44
N LEU A 699 30.19 23.62 -8.12
CA LEU A 699 29.31 22.97 -9.09
C LEU A 699 28.93 23.90 -10.24
N ARG A 700 28.59 25.17 -9.94
CA ARG A 700 28.28 26.17 -10.98
C ARG A 700 29.48 26.42 -11.88
N GLN A 701 30.67 26.58 -11.29
CA GLN A 701 31.90 26.76 -12.05
C GLN A 701 32.21 25.56 -12.95
N LEU A 702 32.05 24.33 -12.44
CA LEU A 702 32.23 23.11 -13.23
C LEU A 702 31.24 22.98 -14.39
N VAL A 703 30.00 23.42 -14.19
CA VAL A 703 28.98 23.47 -15.24
C VAL A 703 29.36 24.47 -16.33
N ASP A 704 29.82 25.65 -15.94
CA ASP A 704 30.23 26.69 -16.89
C ASP A 704 31.48 26.27 -17.68
N ASP A 705 32.48 25.67 -17.01
CA ASP A 705 33.68 25.11 -17.64
C ASP A 705 33.34 23.97 -18.63
N GLU A 706 32.39 23.11 -18.28
CA GLU A 706 31.95 22.01 -19.14
C GLU A 706 31.12 22.50 -20.33
N ASN A 707 30.27 23.54 -20.14
CA ASN A 707 29.57 24.20 -21.24
C ASN A 707 30.55 24.88 -22.19
N GLN A 708 31.59 25.54 -21.66
CA GLN A 708 32.62 26.17 -22.47
C GLN A 708 33.43 25.14 -23.26
N ARG A 709 33.77 23.99 -22.65
CA ARG A 709 34.42 22.86 -23.35
C ARG A 709 33.54 22.28 -24.47
N GLN A 710 32.23 22.15 -24.25
CA GLN A 710 31.29 21.72 -25.29
C GLN A 710 31.21 22.73 -26.43
N GLU A 711 31.14 24.03 -26.12
CA GLU A 711 31.08 25.07 -27.14
C GLU A 711 32.39 25.15 -27.95
N GLN A 712 33.54 24.94 -27.29
CA GLN A 712 34.82 24.83 -27.96
C GLN A 712 34.85 23.64 -28.94
N ARG A 713 34.35 22.45 -28.53
CA ARG A 713 34.22 21.29 -29.42
C ARG A 713 33.30 21.55 -30.61
N ARG A 714 32.20 22.31 -30.42
CA ARG A 714 31.31 22.70 -31.53
C ARG A 714 32.01 23.64 -32.52
N ARG A 715 32.88 24.52 -32.02
CA ARG A 715 33.62 25.48 -32.85
C ARG A 715 34.76 24.83 -33.61
N ASP A 716 35.53 23.98 -32.95
CA ASP A 716 36.76 23.42 -33.50
C ASP A 716 36.52 22.15 -34.35
N GLY A 717 35.31 21.61 -34.31
CA GLY A 717 35.01 20.28 -34.85
C GLY A 717 35.55 19.17 -33.94
N PRO A 718 35.12 17.91 -34.13
CA PRO A 718 35.80 16.78 -33.50
C PRO A 718 37.27 16.80 -33.93
N GLY A 719 38.20 16.71 -32.98
CA GLY A 719 39.63 16.69 -33.30
C GLY A 719 39.98 15.47 -34.16
N GLU A 720 41.08 15.54 -34.93
CA GLU A 720 41.52 14.44 -35.80
C GLU A 720 41.72 13.11 -35.03
N ASP A 721 41.95 13.15 -33.71
CA ASP A 721 42.03 11.98 -32.82
C ASP A 721 40.65 11.40 -32.39
N GLU A 722 39.56 12.17 -32.52
CA GLU A 722 38.17 11.75 -32.24
C GLU A 722 37.46 11.20 -33.48
N GLU A 723 37.92 11.52 -34.70
CA GLU A 723 37.40 10.92 -35.95
C GLU A 723 37.83 9.45 -36.14
N ASP A 724 38.98 9.06 -35.60
CA ASP A 724 39.44 7.66 -35.55
C ASP A 724 38.84 6.85 -34.38
N LEU A 725 38.21 7.52 -33.42
CA LEU A 725 37.37 6.88 -32.40
C LEU A 725 35.97 6.71 -32.98
N GLY A 726 35.80 5.69 -33.82
CA GLY A 726 34.50 5.29 -34.37
C GLY A 726 33.41 5.30 -33.29
N GLU A 727 32.19 5.67 -33.69
CA GLU A 727 30.95 5.68 -32.91
C GLU A 727 31.09 4.81 -31.66
N TYR A 728 31.11 5.42 -30.46
CA TYR A 728 31.20 4.69 -29.19
C TYR A 728 30.05 3.69 -29.11
N ARG A 729 30.32 2.51 -29.66
CA ARG A 729 29.49 1.31 -29.62
C ARG A 729 30.09 0.50 -28.49
N PRO A 730 29.50 0.51 -27.29
CA PRO A 730 29.68 -0.65 -26.44
C PRO A 730 29.16 -1.83 -27.27
N ASP A 731 30.04 -2.76 -27.63
CA ASP A 731 29.66 -3.98 -28.34
C ASP A 731 28.47 -4.59 -27.59
N CYS A 732 27.33 -4.58 -28.28
CA CYS A 732 26.09 -5.16 -27.80
C CYS A 732 25.98 -6.55 -28.41
N PRO A 733 26.38 -7.64 -27.72
CA PRO A 733 25.96 -8.96 -28.14
C PRO A 733 24.59 -9.19 -27.50
N LEU A 734 23.53 -9.16 -28.30
CA LEU A 734 22.37 -10.04 -28.20
C LEU A 734 21.45 -9.79 -29.40
N GLN A 735 21.63 -10.66 -30.39
CA GLN A 735 20.52 -11.24 -31.14
C GLN A 735 20.03 -12.46 -30.34
#